data_AF-F8AWD2-F1
#
_entry.id   AF-F8AWD2-F1
#
_cell.length_a   1.000
_cell.length_b   1.000
_cell.length_c   1.000
_cell.angle_alpha   90.00
_cell.angle_beta   90.00
_cell.angle_gamma   90.00
#
_symmetry.space_group_name_H-M   'P 1'
#
loop_
_entity.id
_entity.type
_entity.pdbx_description
1 polymer ?
#
loop_
_entity_poly.entity_id
_entity_poly.type
_entity_poly.pdbx_seq_one_letter_code
_entity_poly.pdbx_strand_id
1 'polypeptide(L)'
;MPAESRPTETRPTETRIIRARSGRSRTPSADSTANDDTTRVSTVDNAVPTGGGGPREHADTTVITEFVPGHTVGSITHARHGVHDNDRVEESTQPPAAHATGSDTTVVTRDPVADLLEPVTGPAAEPVGGTGTSRGPLLDWRSWWSWRPRRKVPAFRDDPAGTRSADVPVVDGHPVARPVTAGLASHDLTGPDRSRTVATVMAAGVLLVAVSYALGRRGHPDVGTALLWPGLITVFVAGVARLLRTDTSRRERLRVSVLLGVGLYFCFELTQIAAVREFDELLHLRTLLDLQATGGVFTPHPGLPVSPRFPGLELLTNAVVQLLGVPNQVAVIGVVLLARVLLVYGLFLLIERLSRSAYAAGVGVAIYSCSPQFFFFNAQFAYQTLAIALTVLLLLVVVDRARYGRVTAGVLVVMTWITLALTHHITSWIAVGLLAGWTLCAFARRDRADGRVLARVTLVGLVATVGWALVNISMLRDYLGPILSESFHQAGSVASGETKSRKMFTDSAGTPTPTWQIVALLGTTLLWSVSIVPLGPFRFRPQTDGRQATLYRLLRLMHLAFPLSMAGTVTPRTAELSTRLSTFVYLGIAAVLGLTVASYLATRRATRQGFLRRLTGAFAIFVFIGGTVLGSGADWSRMPGPYLVIADGRSIDPYVVAATRWANTELPAGSRIAGDRETGTWLMSIGRQWLVTGLASGASAGPLYFSTTLGDYERAVIAVGRIQYVIVDTRLADGLPHETFYTENGEAPMGTRLTAAMLAKFDTQRGSVKVYDNGPVKIYDVTALGAAAPAAAAAASPAPQATAPRATPAAPQPAGGAR
;
A
#
# COMPACT_ATOMS: atom_id res chain seq x y z
N MET A 1 -11.53 -1.87 -73.47
CA MET A 1 -11.18 -3.28 -73.76
C MET A 1 -10.88 -3.98 -72.44
N PRO A 2 -11.18 -5.29 -72.32
CA PRO A 2 -12.29 -5.64 -71.43
C PRO A 2 -12.07 -6.90 -70.56
N ALA A 3 -13.13 -7.26 -69.80
CA ALA A 3 -13.53 -8.64 -69.46
C ALA A 3 -12.57 -9.39 -68.49
N GLU A 4 -12.90 -10.41 -67.69
CA GLU A 4 -14.07 -11.17 -67.21
C GLU A 4 -13.45 -12.30 -66.32
N SER A 5 -14.12 -13.18 -65.56
CA SER A 5 -15.52 -13.42 -65.18
C SER A 5 -15.58 -14.21 -63.84
N ARG A 6 -16.80 -14.43 -63.32
CA ARG A 6 -17.20 -15.42 -62.28
C ARG A 6 -17.95 -16.60 -62.98
N PRO A 7 -18.49 -17.66 -62.32
CA PRO A 7 -18.55 -18.06 -60.88
C PRO A 7 -17.83 -19.44 -60.67
N THR A 8 -18.24 -20.52 -59.95
CA THR A 8 -19.43 -20.93 -59.16
C THR A 8 -19.10 -22.10 -58.21
N GLU A 9 -19.81 -22.21 -57.07
CA GLU A 9 -20.24 -23.46 -56.34
C GLU A 9 -19.19 -24.54 -55.92
N THR A 10 -19.44 -25.48 -55.00
CA THR A 10 -20.64 -25.86 -54.20
C THR A 10 -20.29 -26.22 -52.74
N ARG A 11 -21.30 -26.32 -51.86
CA ARG A 11 -21.31 -27.03 -50.54
C ARG A 11 -22.19 -28.30 -50.68
N PRO A 12 -22.33 -29.27 -49.71
CA PRO A 12 -22.18 -29.16 -48.24
C PRO A 12 -21.58 -30.43 -47.52
N THR A 13 -21.71 -30.50 -46.18
CA THR A 13 -21.91 -31.69 -45.25
C THR A 13 -21.23 -33.06 -45.50
N GLU A 14 -20.89 -33.92 -44.52
CA GLU A 14 -21.19 -34.11 -43.08
C GLU A 14 -20.02 -34.94 -42.44
N THR A 15 -19.50 -34.66 -41.23
CA THR A 15 -19.91 -35.18 -39.89
C THR A 15 -19.55 -36.66 -39.55
N ARG A 16 -18.81 -36.85 -38.41
CA ARG A 16 -18.61 -38.11 -37.61
C ARG A 16 -17.70 -39.23 -38.20
N ILE A 17 -17.02 -40.12 -37.42
CA ILE A 17 -16.51 -40.13 -36.01
C ILE A 17 -15.56 -41.35 -35.72
N ILE A 18 -14.71 -41.26 -34.67
CA ILE A 18 -14.08 -42.38 -33.87
C ILE A 18 -12.90 -43.23 -34.42
N ARG A 19 -11.89 -43.46 -33.53
CA ARG A 19 -10.75 -44.46 -33.48
C ARG A 19 -9.81 -44.56 -34.71
N ALA A 20 -8.47 -44.54 -34.65
CA ALA A 20 -7.42 -44.87 -33.66
C ALA A 20 -6.95 -46.35 -33.57
N ARG A 21 -5.73 -46.66 -34.07
CA ARG A 21 -4.66 -47.41 -33.33
C ARG A 21 -3.30 -47.52 -34.04
N SER A 22 -2.22 -47.29 -33.28
CA SER A 22 -0.90 -47.97 -33.24
C SER A 22 -0.19 -48.57 -34.48
N GLY A 23 1.09 -48.17 -34.67
CA GLY A 23 2.16 -48.89 -35.39
C GLY A 23 3.30 -47.90 -35.72
N ARG A 24 4.47 -47.89 -35.06
CA ARG A 24 5.64 -48.79 -35.17
C ARG A 24 6.08 -49.06 -36.63
N SER A 25 7.35 -48.94 -37.02
CA SER A 25 8.57 -48.43 -36.35
C SER A 25 9.80 -48.57 -37.26
N ARG A 26 10.79 -47.66 -37.19
CA ARG A 26 12.22 -48.03 -37.21
C ARG A 26 13.18 -46.89 -36.80
N THR A 27 14.21 -47.30 -36.07
CA THR A 27 15.47 -46.63 -35.67
C THR A 27 16.61 -47.13 -36.59
N PRO A 28 17.93 -46.97 -36.32
CA PRO A 28 18.68 -46.17 -35.34
C PRO A 28 19.69 -45.20 -36.05
N SER A 29 20.70 -44.55 -35.45
CA SER A 29 21.31 -44.53 -34.10
C SER A 29 21.61 -43.06 -33.70
N ALA A 30 22.62 -42.57 -32.94
CA ALA A 30 23.78 -43.12 -32.22
C ALA A 30 24.34 -42.07 -31.20
N ASP A 31 25.20 -42.39 -30.22
CA ASP A 31 25.25 -43.57 -29.33
C ASP A 31 26.30 -43.37 -28.20
N SER A 32 26.11 -44.00 -27.03
CA SER A 32 27.08 -44.21 -25.92
C SER A 32 27.58 -42.97 -25.12
N THR A 33 27.91 -43.03 -23.82
CA THR A 33 27.93 -44.09 -22.78
C THR A 33 27.21 -43.58 -21.50
N ALA A 34 26.33 -44.36 -20.86
CA ALA A 34 26.57 -45.31 -19.75
C ALA A 34 27.08 -44.64 -18.44
N ASN A 35 26.53 -44.90 -17.25
CA ASN A 35 25.42 -45.79 -16.84
C ASN A 35 24.79 -45.25 -15.50
N ASP A 36 23.98 -45.91 -14.66
CA ASP A 36 23.60 -47.33 -14.48
C ASP A 36 22.18 -47.50 -13.82
N ASP A 37 21.87 -48.72 -13.37
CA ASP A 37 20.65 -49.25 -12.72
C ASP A 37 20.37 -48.78 -11.25
N THR A 38 19.26 -49.14 -10.57
CA THR A 38 18.22 -50.18 -10.80
C THR A 38 16.77 -49.73 -10.44
N THR A 39 15.77 -50.59 -10.66
CA THR A 39 14.32 -50.28 -10.56
C THR A 39 13.52 -51.20 -9.61
N ARG A 40 12.30 -50.77 -9.20
CA ARG A 40 11.07 -51.51 -8.72
C ARG A 40 10.53 -51.08 -7.34
N VAL A 41 9.25 -51.31 -6.94
CA VAL A 41 7.92 -51.27 -7.62
C VAL A 41 6.82 -51.23 -6.53
N SER A 42 5.61 -50.77 -6.89
CA SER A 42 4.37 -50.61 -6.11
C SER A 42 3.86 -51.77 -5.22
N THR A 43 3.22 -51.44 -4.08
CA THR A 43 1.83 -51.79 -3.61
C THR A 43 1.58 -51.09 -2.24
N VAL A 44 0.46 -50.42 -1.92
CA VAL A 44 -0.94 -50.88 -1.67
C VAL A 44 -1.08 -51.85 -0.50
N ASP A 45 -1.66 -51.43 0.65
CA ASP A 45 -3.06 -51.74 1.02
C ASP A 45 -3.56 -50.91 2.25
N ASN A 46 -4.78 -51.21 2.73
CA ASN A 46 -5.57 -50.47 3.73
C ASN A 46 -5.57 -51.12 5.12
N ALA A 47 -5.70 -50.33 6.19
CA ALA A 47 -6.29 -50.79 7.46
C ALA A 47 -6.85 -49.65 8.33
N VAL A 48 -8.08 -49.83 8.82
CA VAL A 48 -8.72 -49.11 9.95
C VAL A 48 -9.47 -50.18 10.74
N PRO A 49 -9.24 -50.32 12.06
CA PRO A 49 -10.40 -50.25 12.96
C PRO A 49 -10.14 -49.71 14.39
N THR A 50 -11.03 -48.81 14.82
CA THR A 50 -11.72 -48.72 16.13
C THR A 50 -10.96 -48.82 17.48
N GLY A 51 -11.30 -47.89 18.38
CA GLY A 51 -11.13 -47.99 19.84
C GLY A 51 -10.30 -46.85 20.42
N GLY A 52 -10.68 -46.19 21.52
CA GLY A 52 -11.93 -46.29 22.27
C GLY A 52 -11.76 -45.79 23.71
N GLY A 53 -12.39 -44.69 24.09
CA GLY A 53 -12.40 -44.19 25.47
C GLY A 53 -12.10 -42.69 25.61
N GLY A 54 -13.07 -41.98 26.17
CA GLY A 54 -12.86 -40.87 27.10
C GLY A 54 -13.71 -41.16 28.35
N PRO A 55 -13.93 -40.19 29.26
CA PRO A 55 -13.35 -38.85 29.33
C PRO A 55 -12.58 -38.61 30.64
N ARG A 56 -12.01 -37.42 30.82
CA ARG A 56 -12.01 -36.76 32.14
C ARG A 56 -11.90 -35.25 32.00
N GLU A 57 -12.72 -34.56 32.77
CA GLU A 57 -12.68 -33.10 32.91
C GLU A 57 -11.60 -32.72 33.92
N HIS A 58 -10.95 -31.58 33.70
CA HIS A 58 -10.67 -30.63 34.77
C HIS A 58 -10.87 -29.23 34.22
N ALA A 59 -11.77 -28.47 34.83
CA ALA A 59 -11.94 -27.05 34.57
C ALA A 59 -11.22 -26.29 35.68
N ASP A 60 -10.38 -25.33 35.32
CA ASP A 60 -9.90 -24.31 36.24
C ASP A 60 -10.16 -22.93 35.65
N THR A 61 -10.71 -22.04 36.49
CA THR A 61 -11.17 -20.71 36.10
C THR A 61 -10.33 -19.67 36.82
N THR A 62 -9.27 -19.17 36.17
CA THR A 62 -8.41 -18.14 36.76
C THR A 62 -9.09 -16.78 36.69
N VAL A 63 -9.35 -16.19 37.86
CA VAL A 63 -9.93 -14.85 38.02
C VAL A 63 -8.90 -13.78 37.64
N ILE A 64 -9.32 -12.79 36.84
CA ILE A 64 -8.52 -11.58 36.59
C ILE A 64 -8.78 -10.60 37.73
N THR A 65 -7.77 -10.31 38.53
CA THR A 65 -7.78 -9.21 39.50
C THR A 65 -7.24 -7.91 38.90
N GLU A 66 -7.82 -6.81 39.36
CA GLU A 66 -7.54 -5.44 38.94
C GLU A 66 -6.21 -4.94 39.55
N PHE A 67 -5.46 -4.08 38.84
CA PHE A 67 -4.25 -3.47 39.39
C PHE A 67 -4.24 -1.95 39.17
N VAL A 68 -3.99 -1.21 40.25
CA VAL A 68 -4.04 0.26 40.32
C VAL A 68 -2.61 0.82 40.30
N PRO A 69 -2.29 1.85 39.48
CA PRO A 69 -0.96 2.44 39.46
C PRO A 69 -0.69 3.28 40.71
N GLY A 70 0.29 2.86 41.52
CA GLY A 70 0.82 3.65 42.64
C GLY A 70 2.05 4.46 42.22
N HIS A 71 1.97 5.79 42.33
CA HIS A 71 3.17 6.64 42.30
C HIS A 71 3.88 6.61 43.66
N THR A 72 5.20 6.48 43.66
CA THR A 72 6.02 6.77 44.83
C THR A 72 7.26 7.57 44.41
N VAL A 73 7.55 8.65 45.14
CA VAL A 73 8.74 9.49 44.93
C VAL A 73 9.73 9.26 46.06
N GLY A 74 11.01 9.16 45.71
CA GLY A 74 12.13 9.33 46.61
C GLY A 74 13.43 9.10 45.86
N SER A 75 14.57 9.66 46.25
CA SER A 75 14.95 10.70 47.22
C SER A 75 16.48 10.68 47.17
N ILE A 76 17.15 11.83 47.22
CA ILE A 76 18.61 11.90 47.00
C ILE A 76 19.37 11.69 48.32
N THR A 77 20.42 10.87 48.30
CA THR A 77 21.47 10.87 49.34
C THR A 77 22.88 10.74 48.72
N HIS A 78 23.83 11.53 49.23
CA HIS A 78 25.24 11.54 48.82
C HIS A 78 26.13 10.76 49.80
N ALA A 79 27.07 9.96 49.28
CA ALA A 79 28.39 9.68 49.86
C ALA A 79 29.32 9.25 48.70
N ARG A 80 30.34 10.02 48.29
CA ARG A 80 31.67 10.33 48.89
C ARG A 80 32.72 9.20 48.73
N HIS A 81 33.95 9.64 48.46
CA HIS A 81 35.08 8.85 47.94
C HIS A 81 35.54 7.66 48.81
N GLY A 82 36.09 6.65 48.13
CA GLY A 82 37.18 5.83 48.60
C GLY A 82 38.18 5.61 47.46
N VAL A 83 39.46 5.89 47.68
CA VAL A 83 40.56 5.58 46.73
C VAL A 83 41.39 4.46 47.34
N HIS A 84 41.68 3.43 46.55
CA HIS A 84 42.85 2.56 46.75
C HIS A 84 43.31 2.00 45.40
N ASP A 85 44.53 1.47 45.39
CA ASP A 85 45.40 1.40 44.21
C ASP A 85 46.26 0.11 44.24
N ASN A 86 46.81 -0.25 43.08
CA ASN A 86 47.86 -1.25 42.81
C ASN A 86 47.57 -2.76 43.01
N ASP A 87 47.57 -3.43 41.84
CA ASP A 87 48.54 -4.45 41.40
C ASP A 87 48.26 -5.97 41.45
N ARG A 88 48.62 -6.55 40.28
CA ARG A 88 49.27 -7.85 40.01
C ARG A 88 48.53 -9.20 40.14
N VAL A 89 48.56 -9.90 38.98
CA VAL A 89 48.97 -11.31 38.78
C VAL A 89 48.03 -12.37 39.42
N GLU A 90 47.52 -13.37 38.70
CA GLU A 90 48.29 -14.32 37.86
C GLU A 90 47.48 -14.91 36.68
N GLU A 91 48.20 -15.58 35.77
CA GLU A 91 47.64 -16.28 34.61
C GLU A 91 47.32 -17.74 34.95
N SER A 92 46.11 -18.22 34.60
CA SER A 92 45.71 -19.62 34.77
C SER A 92 44.95 -20.11 33.55
N THR A 93 45.27 -21.32 33.08
CA THR A 93 44.85 -21.83 31.77
C THR A 93 44.04 -23.13 31.85
N GLN A 94 43.23 -23.33 30.79
CA GLN A 94 42.49 -24.54 30.40
C GLN A 94 41.10 -24.80 31.05
N PRO A 95 40.19 -25.49 30.32
CA PRO A 95 38.75 -25.54 30.61
C PRO A 95 38.33 -26.83 31.33
N PRO A 96 37.02 -27.04 31.60
CA PRO A 96 36.34 -28.08 30.82
C PRO A 96 34.82 -27.91 30.55
N ALA A 97 34.33 -28.80 29.69
CA ALA A 97 33.00 -29.43 29.67
C ALA A 97 31.75 -28.60 29.29
N ALA A 98 30.98 -29.17 28.37
CA ALA A 98 29.59 -28.80 28.11
C ALA A 98 28.64 -29.57 29.04
N HIS A 99 27.56 -28.92 29.47
CA HIS A 99 26.34 -29.58 29.93
C HIS A 99 25.14 -29.07 29.15
N ALA A 100 24.26 -30.00 28.76
CA ALA A 100 23.06 -29.73 27.98
C ALA A 100 21.78 -29.96 28.80
N THR A 101 20.68 -29.46 28.25
CA THR A 101 19.28 -29.63 28.66
C THR A 101 18.77 -28.78 29.84
N GLY A 102 17.56 -28.23 29.69
CA GLY A 102 16.59 -28.26 30.80
C GLY A 102 16.08 -26.95 31.42
N SER A 103 15.59 -25.96 30.66
CA SER A 103 14.34 -25.24 31.05
C SER A 103 13.82 -24.27 29.99
N ASP A 104 12.57 -24.48 29.54
CA ASP A 104 11.79 -23.52 28.77
C ASP A 104 11.30 -22.35 29.66
N THR A 105 12.16 -21.37 29.91
CA THR A 105 11.65 -20.02 30.17
C THR A 105 11.29 -19.40 28.82
N THR A 106 10.02 -19.48 28.44
CA THR A 106 9.48 -18.77 27.28
C THR A 106 9.45 -17.28 27.59
N VAL A 107 10.62 -16.64 27.48
CA VAL A 107 10.75 -15.18 27.48
C VAL A 107 9.87 -14.65 26.36
N VAL A 108 8.76 -14.04 26.74
CA VAL A 108 7.95 -13.22 25.83
C VAL A 108 8.80 -12.00 25.51
N THR A 109 9.62 -12.12 24.48
CA THR A 109 10.40 -11.01 23.94
C THR A 109 9.43 -9.93 23.49
N ARG A 110 9.30 -8.87 24.31
CA ARG A 110 8.74 -7.61 23.86
C ARG A 110 9.51 -7.22 22.59
N ASP A 111 8.79 -6.79 21.57
CA ASP A 111 9.42 -6.30 20.34
C ASP A 111 10.31 -5.11 20.73
N PRO A 112 11.66 -5.16 20.58
CA PRO A 112 12.57 -4.16 21.14
C PRO A 112 12.44 -2.77 20.50
N VAL A 113 11.51 -2.61 19.56
CA VAL A 113 11.15 -1.34 18.92
C VAL A 113 10.06 -0.58 19.70
N ALA A 114 9.31 -1.23 20.59
CA ALA A 114 8.09 -0.69 21.19
C ALA A 114 8.29 0.61 22.02
N ASP A 115 9.44 0.76 22.68
CA ASP A 115 9.69 1.92 23.59
C ASP A 115 10.06 3.23 22.84
N LEU A 116 10.17 3.20 21.51
CA LEU A 116 10.72 4.31 20.72
C LEU A 116 9.72 5.40 20.28
N LEU A 117 8.45 5.27 20.67
CA LEU A 117 7.35 6.10 20.13
C LEU A 117 6.54 6.83 21.21
N GLU A 118 7.09 6.97 22.41
CA GLU A 118 6.60 7.92 23.43
C GLU A 118 6.80 9.38 22.98
N PRO A 119 5.91 10.31 23.38
CA PRO A 119 6.03 11.71 23.02
C PRO A 119 7.23 12.36 23.72
N VAL A 120 8.14 12.97 22.95
CA VAL A 120 9.25 13.75 23.49
C VAL A 120 8.68 14.98 24.22
N THR A 121 8.67 14.93 25.55
CA THR A 121 8.44 16.13 26.38
C THR A 121 9.65 17.05 26.25
N GLY A 122 9.46 18.24 25.66
CA GLY A 122 10.46 19.29 25.70
C GLY A 122 10.76 19.73 27.15
N PRO A 123 11.89 20.41 27.40
CA PRO A 123 12.22 20.93 28.73
C PRO A 123 11.08 21.82 29.23
N ALA A 124 10.63 21.59 30.46
CA ALA A 124 9.47 22.27 31.01
C ALA A 124 9.71 23.79 31.09
N ALA A 125 8.94 24.56 30.31
CA ALA A 125 8.89 26.01 30.47
C ALA A 125 8.30 26.35 31.84
N GLU A 126 8.98 27.21 32.61
CA GLU A 126 8.49 27.61 33.93
C GLU A 126 7.14 28.33 33.82
N PRO A 127 6.19 28.05 34.74
CA PRO A 127 4.87 28.65 34.69
C PRO A 127 4.92 30.11 35.14
N VAL A 128 4.98 31.04 34.17
CA VAL A 128 4.76 32.47 34.40
C VAL A 128 3.37 32.65 35.02
N GLY A 129 3.33 33.11 36.27
CA GLY A 129 2.12 33.15 37.08
C GLY A 129 1.06 34.12 36.54
N GLY A 130 -0.10 33.58 36.16
CA GLY A 130 -1.26 34.35 35.71
C GLY A 130 -2.55 33.83 36.33
N THR A 131 -3.02 34.46 37.41
CA THR A 131 -4.26 34.07 38.10
C THR A 131 -5.51 34.52 37.32
N GLY A 132 -6.27 33.57 36.78
CA GLY A 132 -7.54 33.87 36.08
C GLY A 132 -8.48 32.66 36.05
N THR A 133 -9.63 32.77 36.72
CA THR A 133 -10.55 31.64 36.94
C THR A 133 -11.70 31.57 35.93
N SER A 134 -11.86 30.43 35.24
CA SER A 134 -13.18 29.87 34.91
C SER A 134 -13.08 28.42 34.42
N ARG A 135 -13.52 27.45 35.23
CA ARG A 135 -13.79 26.07 34.77
C ARG A 135 -15.28 25.90 34.52
N GLY A 136 -15.69 25.87 33.26
CA GLY A 136 -17.01 25.36 32.87
C GLY A 136 -17.07 23.82 32.96
N PRO A 137 -18.25 23.21 33.14
CA PRO A 137 -18.38 21.77 33.26
C PRO A 137 -18.08 21.06 31.92
N LEU A 138 -17.32 19.96 32.00
CA LEU A 138 -17.06 19.06 30.87
C LEU A 138 -18.36 18.38 30.40
N LEU A 139 -18.60 18.33 29.10
CA LEU A 139 -19.79 17.68 28.53
C LEU A 139 -19.68 16.15 28.62
N ASP A 140 -20.77 15.49 29.00
CA ASP A 140 -20.90 14.03 29.00
C ASP A 140 -20.89 13.46 27.57
N TRP A 141 -19.86 12.66 27.28
CA TRP A 141 -19.62 11.96 26.02
C TRP A 141 -20.72 10.95 25.66
N ARG A 142 -21.51 10.48 26.63
CA ARG A 142 -22.59 9.50 26.41
C ARG A 142 -23.76 10.08 25.60
N SER A 143 -23.89 11.40 25.53
CA SER A 143 -24.98 12.11 24.85
C SER A 143 -25.04 11.92 23.32
N TRP A 144 -23.90 11.69 22.66
CA TRP A 144 -23.75 11.74 21.19
C TRP A 144 -24.56 10.67 20.44
N TRP A 145 -24.88 9.53 21.06
CA TRP A 145 -25.57 8.41 20.41
C TRP A 145 -27.08 8.59 20.21
N SER A 146 -27.66 9.71 20.69
CA SER A 146 -29.10 9.94 20.74
C SER A 146 -29.66 10.84 19.62
N TRP A 147 -28.81 11.41 18.75
CA TRP A 147 -29.18 12.51 17.86
C TRP A 147 -30.15 12.12 16.72
N ARG A 148 -31.46 12.19 16.98
CA ARG A 148 -32.52 12.01 15.98
C ARG A 148 -32.76 13.31 15.20
N PRO A 149 -32.59 13.34 13.86
CA PRO A 149 -32.90 14.54 13.08
C PRO A 149 -34.41 14.82 13.08
N ARG A 150 -34.81 16.01 13.51
CA ARG A 150 -36.21 16.50 13.42
C ARG A 150 -36.66 16.53 11.96
N ARG A 151 -37.46 15.54 11.55
CA ARG A 151 -38.26 15.65 10.30
C ARG A 151 -39.34 16.71 10.51
N LYS A 152 -39.28 17.82 9.77
CA LYS A 152 -40.48 18.64 9.53
C LYS A 152 -41.40 17.85 8.61
N VAL A 153 -42.48 17.31 9.17
CA VAL A 153 -43.61 16.76 8.43
C VAL A 153 -44.58 17.92 8.15
N PRO A 154 -45.05 18.14 6.92
CA PRO A 154 -46.15 19.09 6.67
C PRO A 154 -47.40 18.59 7.39
N ALA A 155 -48.10 19.45 8.11
CA ALA A 155 -49.34 19.05 8.77
C ALA A 155 -50.39 18.63 7.73
N PHE A 156 -50.88 17.39 7.84
CA PHE A 156 -52.12 17.00 7.19
C PHE A 156 -53.28 17.65 7.94
N ARG A 157 -54.34 18.02 7.24
CA ARG A 157 -55.54 18.64 7.80
C ARG A 157 -56.70 17.67 7.57
N ASP A 158 -57.23 17.12 8.64
CA ASP A 158 -58.38 16.23 8.56
C ASP A 158 -59.66 17.07 8.49
N ASP A 159 -60.46 16.84 7.45
CA ASP A 159 -61.85 17.28 7.33
C ASP A 159 -62.67 16.08 6.77
N PRO A 160 -63.84 15.73 7.35
CA PRO A 160 -64.50 14.45 7.08
C PRO A 160 -65.63 14.51 6.03
N ALA A 161 -66.01 13.30 5.58
CA ALA A 161 -67.21 12.95 4.80
C ALA A 161 -67.31 13.44 3.34
N GLY A 162 -67.77 12.55 2.45
CA GLY A 162 -67.88 12.83 1.00
C GLY A 162 -68.07 11.58 0.14
N THR A 163 -69.13 10.80 0.35
CA THR A 163 -69.46 9.65 -0.50
C THR A 163 -69.93 10.08 -1.89
N ARG A 164 -69.31 9.54 -2.96
CA ARG A 164 -69.91 9.40 -4.29
C ARG A 164 -69.15 8.38 -5.13
N SER A 165 -69.89 7.43 -5.71
CA SER A 165 -69.43 6.58 -6.82
C SER A 165 -69.41 7.39 -8.12
N ALA A 166 -68.48 7.08 -9.02
CA ALA A 166 -68.50 7.53 -10.41
C ALA A 166 -67.79 6.50 -11.30
N ASP A 167 -68.35 6.26 -12.48
CA ASP A 167 -68.04 5.10 -13.33
C ASP A 167 -66.73 5.19 -14.12
N VAL A 168 -66.27 4.04 -14.62
CA VAL A 168 -65.16 3.94 -15.57
C VAL A 168 -65.72 3.67 -16.97
N PRO A 169 -65.57 4.58 -17.95
CA PRO A 169 -65.92 4.29 -19.34
C PRO A 169 -64.89 3.34 -19.98
N VAL A 170 -65.36 2.36 -20.75
CA VAL A 170 -64.53 1.39 -21.48
C VAL A 170 -64.61 1.68 -22.98
N VAL A 171 -63.47 1.97 -23.61
CA VAL A 171 -63.33 2.19 -25.07
C VAL A 171 -61.98 1.62 -25.56
N ASP A 172 -61.98 1.07 -26.77
CA ASP A 172 -60.84 0.69 -27.64
C ASP A 172 -59.77 -0.32 -27.15
N GLY A 173 -60.16 -1.59 -27.16
CA GLY A 173 -59.87 -2.45 -28.33
C GLY A 173 -58.43 -2.91 -28.63
N HIS A 174 -57.40 -2.43 -27.93
CA HIS A 174 -56.00 -2.82 -28.19
C HIS A 174 -55.25 -3.34 -26.95
N PRO A 175 -54.36 -4.35 -27.10
CA PRO A 175 -53.62 -4.93 -25.99
C PRO A 175 -52.49 -3.99 -25.54
N VAL A 176 -52.81 -3.02 -24.69
CA VAL A 176 -51.83 -2.13 -24.04
C VAL A 176 -50.82 -2.99 -23.26
N ALA A 177 -49.58 -3.00 -23.74
CA ALA A 177 -48.50 -3.74 -23.12
C ALA A 177 -48.29 -3.23 -21.68
N ARG A 178 -48.61 -4.08 -20.70
CA ARG A 178 -48.48 -3.73 -19.26
C ARG A 178 -47.08 -3.17 -18.99
N PRO A 179 -46.94 -1.89 -18.58
CA PRO A 179 -45.65 -1.43 -18.08
C PRO A 179 -45.35 -2.25 -16.82
N VAL A 180 -44.26 -3.01 -16.84
CA VAL A 180 -43.80 -3.74 -15.66
C VAL A 180 -43.23 -2.71 -14.69
N THR A 181 -44.13 -2.10 -13.91
CA THR A 181 -43.86 -1.22 -12.79
C THR A 181 -43.27 -2.03 -11.64
N ALA A 182 -42.06 -2.56 -11.86
CA ALA A 182 -41.17 -3.08 -10.84
C ALA A 182 -40.65 -1.93 -9.96
N GLY A 183 -41.58 -1.23 -9.32
CA GLY A 183 -41.31 -0.35 -8.20
C GLY A 183 -40.79 -1.21 -7.06
N LEU A 184 -39.48 -1.42 -7.03
CA LEU A 184 -38.78 -2.05 -5.93
C LEU A 184 -38.88 -1.12 -4.72
N ALA A 185 -40.00 -1.25 -4.02
CA ALA A 185 -40.15 -0.79 -2.65
C ALA A 185 -38.95 -1.29 -1.82
N SER A 186 -38.57 -0.50 -0.83
CA SER A 186 -37.49 -0.85 0.08
C SER A 186 -37.90 -2.04 0.95
N HIS A 187 -37.67 -3.26 0.44
CA HIS A 187 -37.65 -4.47 1.24
C HIS A 187 -36.46 -4.40 2.21
N ASP A 188 -36.66 -3.72 3.35
CA ASP A 188 -35.94 -4.00 4.59
C ASP A 188 -36.38 -5.41 5.02
N LEU A 189 -35.77 -6.43 4.39
CA LEU A 189 -35.99 -7.83 4.74
C LEU A 189 -35.58 -8.04 6.20
N THR A 190 -36.52 -8.51 7.01
CA THR A 190 -36.40 -8.73 8.46
C THR A 190 -35.54 -9.95 8.82
N GLY A 191 -34.54 -10.27 7.99
CA GLY A 191 -33.54 -11.27 8.31
C GLY A 191 -32.64 -10.79 9.45
N PRO A 192 -32.23 -11.69 10.38
CA PRO A 192 -31.33 -11.33 11.47
C PRO A 192 -29.97 -10.86 10.94
N ASP A 193 -29.52 -9.68 11.37
CA ASP A 193 -28.25 -9.08 10.98
C ASP A 193 -27.08 -9.99 11.38
N ARG A 194 -26.34 -10.49 10.39
CA ARG A 194 -25.18 -11.38 10.55
C ARG A 194 -23.85 -10.64 10.52
N SER A 195 -23.82 -9.30 10.50
CA SER A 195 -22.57 -8.52 10.56
C SER A 195 -21.72 -8.86 11.79
N ARG A 196 -22.34 -9.20 12.93
CA ARG A 196 -21.63 -9.75 14.10
C ARG A 196 -20.94 -11.09 13.81
N THR A 197 -21.67 -12.06 13.24
CA THR A 197 -21.10 -13.37 12.85
C THR A 197 -19.98 -13.22 11.82
N VAL A 198 -20.15 -12.32 10.84
CA VAL A 198 -19.10 -12.00 9.85
C VAL A 198 -17.88 -11.38 10.53
N ALA A 199 -18.07 -10.45 11.48
CA ALA A 199 -16.98 -9.88 12.27
C ALA A 199 -16.23 -10.93 13.10
N THR A 200 -16.93 -11.90 13.70
CA THR A 200 -16.29 -13.02 14.43
C THR A 200 -15.43 -13.89 13.52
N VAL A 201 -15.92 -14.24 12.32
CA VAL A 201 -15.14 -15.03 11.34
C VAL A 201 -13.96 -14.22 10.79
N MET A 202 -14.15 -12.92 10.54
CA MET A 202 -13.04 -12.02 10.18
C MET A 202 -11.99 -11.94 11.30
N ALA A 203 -12.41 -11.78 12.56
CA ALA A 203 -11.49 -11.75 13.70
C ALA A 203 -10.69 -13.05 13.85
N ALA A 204 -11.31 -14.22 13.59
CA ALA A 204 -10.60 -15.50 13.53
C ALA A 204 -9.58 -15.56 12.36
N GLY A 205 -9.92 -14.97 11.20
CA GLY A 205 -8.98 -14.82 10.08
C GLY A 205 -7.80 -13.90 10.40
N VAL A 206 -8.05 -12.76 11.05
CA VAL A 206 -7.02 -11.82 11.53
C VAL A 206 -6.13 -12.48 12.59
N LEU A 207 -6.71 -13.24 13.51
CA LEU A 207 -5.95 -14.02 14.50
C LEU A 207 -5.06 -15.08 13.84
N LEU A 208 -5.52 -15.73 12.77
CA LEU A 208 -4.70 -16.68 12.01
C LEU A 208 -3.52 -15.99 11.30
N VAL A 209 -3.71 -14.74 10.83
CA VAL A 209 -2.61 -13.90 10.34
C VAL A 209 -1.64 -13.51 11.47
N ALA A 210 -2.14 -13.14 12.66
CA ALA A 210 -1.29 -12.88 13.83
C ALA A 210 -0.42 -14.10 14.22
N VAL A 211 -1.01 -15.31 14.18
CA VAL A 211 -0.29 -16.57 14.40
C VAL A 211 0.74 -16.82 13.30
N SER A 212 0.42 -16.55 12.04
CA SER A 212 1.38 -16.68 10.94
C SER A 212 2.61 -15.77 11.11
N TYR A 213 2.40 -14.53 11.57
CA TYR A 213 3.46 -13.58 11.85
C TYR A 213 4.27 -13.93 13.09
N ALA A 214 3.64 -14.52 14.12
CA ALA A 214 4.36 -15.07 15.26
C ALA A 214 5.28 -16.25 14.86
N LEU A 215 4.86 -17.09 13.92
CA LEU A 215 5.67 -18.19 13.38
C LEU A 215 6.81 -17.69 12.48
N GLY A 216 6.54 -16.70 11.62
CA GLY A 216 7.56 -16.03 10.81
C GLY A 216 8.68 -15.43 11.67
N ARG A 217 8.31 -14.62 12.69
CA ARG A 217 9.26 -14.05 13.67
C ARG A 217 10.05 -15.10 14.47
N ARG A 218 9.53 -16.32 14.62
CA ARG A 218 10.21 -17.46 15.27
C ARG A 218 11.14 -18.26 14.33
N GLY A 219 11.35 -17.81 13.09
CA GLY A 219 12.19 -18.52 12.12
C GLY A 219 11.48 -19.62 11.34
N HIS A 220 10.14 -19.60 11.27
CA HIS A 220 9.34 -20.53 10.46
C HIS A 220 8.52 -19.80 9.37
N PRO A 221 9.17 -19.02 8.47
CA PRO A 221 8.47 -18.18 7.49
C PRO A 221 7.65 -18.99 6.47
N ASP A 222 8.03 -20.23 6.15
CA ASP A 222 7.26 -21.08 5.23
C ASP A 222 5.92 -21.52 5.84
N VAL A 223 5.96 -21.95 7.11
CA VAL A 223 4.76 -22.31 7.89
C VAL A 223 3.89 -21.08 8.14
N GLY A 224 4.52 -19.92 8.41
CA GLY A 224 3.84 -18.63 8.43
C GLY A 224 3.12 -18.36 7.10
N THR A 225 3.83 -18.42 5.98
CA THR A 225 3.26 -18.15 4.64
C THR A 225 2.12 -19.12 4.30
N ALA A 226 2.22 -20.39 4.71
CA ALA A 226 1.16 -21.39 4.56
C ALA A 226 -0.12 -21.07 5.36
N LEU A 227 -0.01 -20.36 6.50
CA LEU A 227 -1.14 -19.95 7.34
C LEU A 227 -1.67 -18.53 7.03
N LEU A 228 -0.80 -17.64 6.51
CA LEU A 228 -1.15 -16.29 6.09
C LEU A 228 -2.30 -16.30 5.07
N TRP A 229 -2.19 -17.12 4.02
CA TRP A 229 -3.18 -17.16 2.95
C TRP A 229 -4.56 -17.66 3.43
N PRO A 230 -4.69 -18.76 4.18
CA PRO A 230 -5.92 -19.12 4.88
C PRO A 230 -6.51 -18.00 5.75
N GLY A 231 -5.67 -17.24 6.48
CA GLY A 231 -6.11 -16.10 7.29
C GLY A 231 -6.72 -14.97 6.45
N LEU A 232 -5.96 -14.47 5.47
CA LEU A 232 -6.40 -13.44 4.51
C LEU A 232 -7.66 -13.84 3.74
N ILE A 233 -7.70 -15.08 3.23
CA ILE A 233 -8.85 -15.63 2.51
C ILE A 233 -10.06 -15.74 3.45
N THR A 234 -9.88 -16.11 4.72
CA THR A 234 -11.00 -16.17 5.70
C THR A 234 -11.63 -14.79 5.92
N VAL A 235 -10.82 -13.74 6.11
CA VAL A 235 -11.31 -12.35 6.23
C VAL A 235 -12.07 -11.93 4.97
N PHE A 236 -11.46 -12.13 3.81
CA PHE A 236 -12.04 -11.73 2.53
C PHE A 236 -13.34 -12.49 2.21
N VAL A 237 -13.34 -13.81 2.33
CA VAL A 237 -14.49 -14.67 2.01
C VAL A 237 -15.66 -14.44 2.96
N ALA A 238 -15.42 -14.22 4.26
CA ALA A 238 -16.49 -13.88 5.20
C ALA A 238 -17.27 -12.63 4.76
N GLY A 239 -16.55 -11.61 4.28
CA GLY A 239 -17.13 -10.40 3.71
C GLY A 239 -17.86 -10.68 2.40
N VAL A 240 -17.14 -11.20 1.40
CA VAL A 240 -17.66 -11.42 0.05
C VAL A 240 -18.84 -12.38 0.02
N ALA A 241 -18.84 -13.47 0.81
CA ALA A 241 -19.94 -14.42 0.87
C ALA A 241 -21.26 -13.75 1.31
N ARG A 242 -21.20 -12.81 2.28
CA ARG A 242 -22.37 -12.05 2.75
C ARG A 242 -22.73 -10.90 1.82
N LEU A 243 -21.75 -10.19 1.25
CA LEU A 243 -21.98 -9.12 0.27
C LEU A 243 -22.59 -9.65 -1.04
N LEU A 244 -22.27 -10.89 -1.44
CA LEU A 244 -22.87 -11.57 -2.59
C LEU A 244 -24.27 -12.14 -2.34
N ARG A 245 -24.79 -12.19 -1.10
CA ARG A 245 -26.20 -12.61 -0.89
C ARG A 245 -27.16 -11.50 -1.34
N THR A 246 -28.31 -11.89 -1.88
CA THR A 246 -29.40 -10.97 -2.26
C THR A 246 -30.19 -10.47 -1.05
N ASP A 247 -30.35 -11.31 -0.01
CA ASP A 247 -31.12 -11.01 1.20
C ASP A 247 -30.44 -10.09 2.24
N THR A 248 -29.17 -9.71 2.05
CA THR A 248 -28.44 -8.84 2.97
C THR A 248 -29.01 -7.41 2.94
N SER A 249 -29.38 -6.86 4.10
CA SER A 249 -29.96 -5.51 4.21
C SER A 249 -28.95 -4.41 3.84
N ARG A 250 -29.42 -3.21 3.49
CA ARG A 250 -28.54 -2.07 3.19
C ARG A 250 -27.55 -1.78 4.33
N ARG A 251 -28.05 -1.76 5.57
CA ARG A 251 -27.26 -1.43 6.77
C ARG A 251 -26.18 -2.48 7.01
N GLU A 252 -26.53 -3.76 6.87
CA GLU A 252 -25.61 -4.87 7.04
C GLU A 252 -24.55 -4.92 5.95
N ARG A 253 -24.89 -4.66 4.68
CA ARG A 253 -23.89 -4.55 3.60
C ARG A 253 -22.85 -3.47 3.89
N LEU A 254 -23.30 -2.28 4.32
CA LEU A 254 -22.41 -1.19 4.69
C LEU A 254 -21.50 -1.56 5.88
N ARG A 255 -22.06 -2.22 6.92
CA ARG A 255 -21.29 -2.76 8.05
C ARG A 255 -20.22 -3.78 7.59
N VAL A 256 -20.62 -4.77 6.81
CA VAL A 256 -19.73 -5.83 6.31
C VAL A 256 -18.66 -5.27 5.36
N SER A 257 -18.99 -4.28 4.53
CA SER A 257 -18.03 -3.56 3.70
C SER A 257 -16.95 -2.88 4.55
N VAL A 258 -17.34 -2.12 5.59
CA VAL A 258 -16.36 -1.48 6.50
C VAL A 258 -15.54 -2.52 7.27
N LEU A 259 -16.18 -3.57 7.80
CA LEU A 259 -15.50 -4.67 8.50
C LEU A 259 -14.47 -5.38 7.61
N LEU A 260 -14.77 -5.60 6.32
CA LEU A 260 -13.82 -6.15 5.36
C LEU A 260 -12.60 -5.23 5.17
N GLY A 261 -12.82 -3.91 5.07
CA GLY A 261 -11.74 -2.94 4.94
C GLY A 261 -10.87 -2.83 6.20
N VAL A 262 -11.47 -2.90 7.39
CA VAL A 262 -10.77 -2.86 8.68
C VAL A 262 -10.02 -4.16 8.95
N GLY A 263 -10.63 -5.32 8.68
CA GLY A 263 -9.99 -6.62 8.85
C GLY A 263 -8.77 -6.79 7.95
N LEU A 264 -8.88 -6.40 6.67
CA LEU A 264 -7.73 -6.44 5.75
C LEU A 264 -6.64 -5.43 6.11
N TYR A 265 -7.00 -4.27 6.67
CA TYR A 265 -6.01 -3.32 7.21
C TYR A 265 -5.25 -3.93 8.41
N PHE A 266 -5.94 -4.51 9.40
CA PHE A 266 -5.25 -5.16 10.53
C PHE A 266 -4.42 -6.38 10.12
N CYS A 267 -4.83 -7.12 9.07
CA CYS A 267 -3.97 -8.16 8.50
C CYS A 267 -2.65 -7.64 7.91
N PHE A 268 -2.56 -6.37 7.51
CA PHE A 268 -1.29 -5.72 7.19
C PHE A 268 -0.62 -5.21 8.47
N GLU A 269 -1.29 -4.33 9.23
CA GLU A 269 -0.76 -3.63 10.42
C GLU A 269 -0.07 -4.58 11.43
N LEU A 270 -0.56 -5.80 11.59
CA LEU A 270 0.03 -6.79 12.52
C LEU A 270 1.48 -7.22 12.17
N THR A 271 2.02 -6.88 11.00
CA THR A 271 3.47 -7.01 10.71
C THR A 271 4.31 -6.06 11.58
N GLN A 272 3.81 -4.86 11.85
CA GLN A 272 4.55 -3.73 12.42
C GLN A 272 3.84 -2.99 13.56
N ILE A 273 2.73 -3.51 14.08
CA ILE A 273 1.86 -2.86 15.08
C ILE A 273 2.58 -2.25 16.31
N ALA A 274 3.75 -2.76 16.68
CA ALA A 274 4.57 -2.22 17.78
C ALA A 274 5.34 -0.94 17.42
N ALA A 275 5.74 -0.76 16.16
CA ALA A 275 6.47 0.40 15.65
C ALA A 275 6.56 0.40 14.12
N VAL A 276 6.49 1.58 13.51
CA VAL A 276 6.69 1.80 12.06
C VAL A 276 8.01 1.18 11.57
N ARG A 277 7.93 0.38 10.49
CA ARG A 277 9.06 -0.34 9.87
C ARG A 277 9.21 -0.10 8.36
N GLU A 278 8.12 0.21 7.65
CA GLU A 278 8.15 0.35 6.19
C GLU A 278 8.74 1.69 5.72
N PHE A 279 9.45 1.67 4.59
CA PHE A 279 10.23 2.81 4.08
C PHE A 279 9.41 4.10 3.88
N ASP A 280 8.31 4.08 3.10
CA ASP A 280 7.45 5.26 2.89
C ASP A 280 6.90 5.80 4.23
N GLU A 281 6.62 4.93 5.21
CA GLU A 281 6.04 5.32 6.50
C GLU A 281 7.06 5.99 7.42
N LEU A 282 8.32 5.53 7.40
CA LEU A 282 9.42 6.15 8.13
C LEU A 282 9.69 7.59 7.65
N LEU A 283 9.48 7.87 6.36
CA LEU A 283 9.61 9.21 5.78
C LEU A 283 8.49 10.14 6.29
N HIS A 284 7.24 9.66 6.33
CA HIS A 284 6.13 10.43 6.91
C HIS A 284 6.24 10.58 8.44
N LEU A 285 6.73 9.56 9.15
CA LEU A 285 7.02 9.64 10.59
C LEU A 285 8.09 10.69 10.90
N ARG A 286 9.15 10.80 10.08
CA ARG A 286 10.17 11.85 10.24
C ARG A 286 9.57 13.25 10.13
N THR A 287 8.71 13.50 9.15
CA THR A 287 7.99 14.79 9.02
C THR A 287 7.10 15.07 10.23
N LEU A 288 6.42 14.06 10.79
CA LEU A 288 5.64 14.18 12.02
C LEU A 288 6.52 14.53 13.24
N LEU A 289 7.67 13.87 13.39
CA LEU A 289 8.61 14.10 14.48
C LEU A 289 9.27 15.49 14.40
N ASP A 290 9.64 15.95 13.20
CA ASP A 290 10.17 17.31 13.00
C ASP A 290 9.10 18.39 13.28
N LEU A 291 7.85 18.16 12.86
CA LEU A 291 6.71 19.03 13.19
C LEU A 291 6.50 19.13 14.71
N GLN A 292 6.57 18.01 15.42
CA GLN A 292 6.45 17.96 16.88
C GLN A 292 7.62 18.65 17.58
N ALA A 293 8.86 18.37 17.15
CA ALA A 293 10.07 18.87 17.80
C ALA A 293 10.36 20.36 17.55
N THR A 294 9.83 20.93 16.46
CA THR A 294 10.03 22.35 16.11
C THR A 294 8.80 23.23 16.33
N GLY A 295 7.60 22.63 16.42
CA GLY A 295 6.32 23.36 16.31
C GLY A 295 6.07 23.98 14.93
N GLY A 296 6.96 23.77 13.96
CA GLY A 296 6.95 24.39 12.65
C GLY A 296 6.59 23.42 11.53
N VAL A 297 5.93 23.95 10.49
CA VAL A 297 5.73 23.27 9.20
C VAL A 297 6.89 23.58 8.24
N PHE A 298 7.07 22.73 7.23
CA PHE A 298 8.07 22.88 6.15
C PHE A 298 9.55 22.66 6.55
N THR A 299 9.82 22.08 7.72
CA THR A 299 11.17 21.65 8.16
C THR A 299 11.86 20.80 7.08
N PRO A 300 13.14 21.04 6.72
CA PRO A 300 13.81 20.31 5.65
C PRO A 300 14.01 18.82 5.98
N HIS A 301 13.65 17.94 5.04
CA HIS A 301 13.70 16.48 5.22
C HIS A 301 14.68 15.84 4.20
N PRO A 302 15.65 15.00 4.61
CA PRO A 302 16.66 14.42 3.71
C PRO A 302 16.17 13.28 2.78
N GLY A 303 15.33 12.37 3.27
CA GLY A 303 14.79 11.27 2.46
C GLY A 303 13.62 11.64 1.52
N LEU A 304 12.72 12.53 1.96
CA LEU A 304 11.50 12.89 1.22
C LEU A 304 11.20 14.41 1.27
N PRO A 305 11.93 15.25 0.52
CA PRO A 305 11.76 16.72 0.54
C PRO A 305 10.34 17.23 0.23
N VAL A 306 9.50 16.40 -0.40
CA VAL A 306 8.10 16.72 -0.72
C VAL A 306 7.16 16.58 0.49
N SER A 307 7.38 15.66 1.42
CA SER A 307 6.42 15.39 2.52
C SER A 307 6.19 16.61 3.43
N PRO A 308 7.23 17.33 3.92
CA PRO A 308 7.03 18.54 4.72
C PRO A 308 6.23 19.65 4.01
N ARG A 309 6.23 19.66 2.66
CA ARG A 309 5.47 20.60 1.82
C ARG A 309 4.05 20.13 1.50
N PHE A 310 3.70 18.89 1.81
CA PHE A 310 2.36 18.33 1.72
C PHE A 310 1.96 17.66 3.06
N PRO A 311 2.04 18.38 4.21
CA PRO A 311 2.02 17.79 5.55
C PRO A 311 0.60 17.44 6.04
N GLY A 312 -0.35 17.21 5.13
CA GLY A 312 -1.77 17.05 5.49
C GLY A 312 -2.11 15.76 6.24
N LEU A 313 -1.22 14.76 6.23
CA LEU A 313 -1.34 13.54 7.04
C LEU A 313 -0.74 13.76 8.44
N GLU A 314 0.43 14.39 8.47
CA GLU A 314 1.26 14.64 9.64
C GLU A 314 0.61 15.69 10.56
N LEU A 315 0.01 16.75 10.00
CA LEU A 315 -0.80 17.72 10.75
C LEU A 315 -2.02 17.06 11.41
N LEU A 316 -2.71 16.15 10.72
CA LEU A 316 -3.85 15.41 11.28
C LEU A 316 -3.40 14.48 12.42
N THR A 317 -2.26 13.81 12.23
CA THR A 317 -1.71 12.85 13.21
C THR A 317 -1.18 13.58 14.44
N ASN A 318 -0.46 14.69 14.27
CA ASN A 318 -0.05 15.57 15.35
C ASN A 318 -1.26 16.14 16.12
N ALA A 319 -2.33 16.54 15.43
CA ALA A 319 -3.57 16.97 16.10
C ALA A 319 -4.21 15.85 16.93
N VAL A 320 -4.17 14.59 16.47
CA VAL A 320 -4.63 13.42 17.26
C VAL A 320 -3.76 13.21 18.51
N VAL A 321 -2.43 13.31 18.39
CA VAL A 321 -1.50 13.22 19.53
C VAL A 321 -1.78 14.33 20.55
N GLN A 322 -1.84 15.59 20.10
CA GLN A 322 -2.04 16.74 20.99
C GLN A 322 -3.42 16.80 21.64
N LEU A 323 -4.48 16.32 20.97
CA LEU A 323 -5.85 16.33 21.52
C LEU A 323 -6.18 15.12 22.41
N LEU A 324 -5.52 13.97 22.21
CA LEU A 324 -5.82 12.73 22.94
C LEU A 324 -4.71 12.26 23.89
N GLY A 325 -3.51 12.84 23.82
CA GLY A 325 -2.37 12.45 24.66
C GLY A 325 -1.81 11.05 24.36
N VAL A 326 -2.04 10.51 23.16
CA VAL A 326 -1.66 9.14 22.77
C VAL A 326 -0.26 9.08 22.14
N PRO A 327 0.49 7.97 22.30
CA PRO A 327 1.77 7.76 21.64
C PRO A 327 1.69 7.85 20.10
N ASN A 328 2.81 8.16 19.45
CA ASN A 328 2.85 8.38 18.00
C ASN A 328 2.36 7.16 17.20
N GLN A 329 2.71 5.94 17.60
CA GLN A 329 2.23 4.70 16.98
C GLN A 329 0.69 4.59 17.01
N VAL A 330 0.06 4.96 18.12
CA VAL A 330 -1.40 4.89 18.31
C VAL A 330 -2.11 5.94 17.44
N ALA A 331 -1.53 7.13 17.30
CA ALA A 331 -2.05 8.17 16.42
C ALA A 331 -1.91 7.78 14.93
N VAL A 332 -0.77 7.23 14.53
CA VAL A 332 -0.50 6.71 13.18
C VAL A 332 -1.55 5.65 12.80
N ILE A 333 -1.67 4.59 13.60
CA ILE A 333 -2.67 3.52 13.42
C ILE A 333 -4.09 4.10 13.38
N GLY A 334 -4.43 5.01 14.29
CA GLY A 334 -5.73 5.65 14.37
C GLY A 334 -6.11 6.46 13.12
N VAL A 335 -5.16 7.21 12.56
CA VAL A 335 -5.38 8.04 11.35
C VAL A 335 -5.46 7.18 10.08
N VAL A 336 -4.62 6.14 9.96
CA VAL A 336 -4.69 5.19 8.84
C VAL A 336 -6.00 4.39 8.88
N LEU A 337 -6.41 3.90 10.05
CA LEU A 337 -7.69 3.24 10.27
C LEU A 337 -8.87 4.18 9.93
N LEU A 338 -8.81 5.45 10.32
CA LEU A 338 -9.82 6.45 9.99
C LEU A 338 -9.90 6.66 8.46
N ALA A 339 -8.76 6.84 7.78
CA ALA A 339 -8.71 6.96 6.32
C ALA A 339 -9.28 5.72 5.62
N ARG A 340 -8.95 4.52 6.11
CA ARG A 340 -9.48 3.23 5.62
C ARG A 340 -11.00 3.14 5.76
N VAL A 341 -11.55 3.51 6.93
CA VAL A 341 -12.99 3.52 7.18
C VAL A 341 -13.69 4.55 6.29
N LEU A 342 -13.16 5.76 6.19
CA LEU A 342 -13.71 6.84 5.35
C LEU A 342 -13.70 6.47 3.86
N LEU A 343 -12.61 5.90 3.35
CA LEU A 343 -12.48 5.40 1.98
C LEU A 343 -13.57 4.37 1.66
N VAL A 344 -13.71 3.34 2.49
CA VAL A 344 -14.62 2.22 2.25
C VAL A 344 -16.09 2.62 2.43
N TYR A 345 -16.39 3.42 3.46
CA TYR A 345 -17.73 3.98 3.70
C TYR A 345 -18.15 4.93 2.58
N GLY A 346 -17.25 5.85 2.20
CA GLY A 346 -17.44 6.79 1.10
C GLY A 346 -17.64 6.07 -0.23
N LEU A 347 -16.86 5.03 -0.53
CA LEU A 347 -16.97 4.24 -1.75
C LEU A 347 -18.28 3.47 -1.82
N PHE A 348 -18.71 2.85 -0.71
CA PHE A 348 -20.02 2.20 -0.64
C PHE A 348 -21.14 3.21 -0.96
N LEU A 349 -21.14 4.37 -0.30
CA LEU A 349 -22.15 5.39 -0.56
C LEU A 349 -22.08 5.91 -2.00
N LEU A 350 -20.89 6.16 -2.54
CA LEU A 350 -20.72 6.65 -3.91
C LEU A 350 -21.27 5.65 -4.93
N ILE A 351 -20.88 4.37 -4.86
CA ILE A 351 -21.39 3.33 -5.75
C ILE A 351 -22.91 3.14 -5.55
N GLU A 352 -23.43 3.24 -4.32
CA GLU A 352 -24.88 3.21 -4.07
C GLU A 352 -25.60 4.37 -4.76
N ARG A 353 -25.07 5.60 -4.72
CA ARG A 353 -25.67 6.76 -5.42
C ARG A 353 -25.65 6.60 -6.93
N LEU A 354 -24.57 6.04 -7.47
CA LEU A 354 -24.39 5.85 -8.91
C LEU A 354 -25.17 4.67 -9.48
N SER A 355 -25.43 3.63 -8.68
CA SER A 355 -26.15 2.42 -9.08
C SER A 355 -27.63 2.38 -8.68
N ARG A 356 -28.03 3.19 -7.68
CA ARG A 356 -29.25 3.04 -6.87
C ARG A 356 -29.40 1.66 -6.19
N SER A 357 -28.29 0.94 -5.97
CA SER A 357 -28.31 -0.42 -5.41
C SER A 357 -27.26 -0.60 -4.31
N ALA A 358 -27.72 -0.85 -3.09
CA ALA A 358 -26.87 -1.25 -1.96
C ALA A 358 -26.15 -2.60 -2.21
N TYR A 359 -26.74 -3.47 -3.04
CA TYR A 359 -26.10 -4.72 -3.47
C TYR A 359 -24.91 -4.44 -4.40
N ALA A 360 -25.10 -3.58 -5.41
CA ALA A 360 -24.02 -3.15 -6.29
C ALA A 360 -22.89 -2.42 -5.53
N ALA A 361 -23.24 -1.61 -4.53
CA ALA A 361 -22.27 -0.97 -3.64
C ALA A 361 -21.43 -1.97 -2.85
N GLY A 362 -22.07 -2.97 -2.21
CA GLY A 362 -21.36 -4.00 -1.47
C GLY A 362 -20.42 -4.85 -2.33
N VAL A 363 -20.87 -5.23 -3.54
CA VAL A 363 -20.02 -5.96 -4.50
C VAL A 363 -18.91 -5.08 -5.07
N GLY A 364 -19.19 -3.79 -5.31
CA GLY A 364 -18.19 -2.82 -5.75
C GLY A 364 -17.06 -2.61 -4.73
N VAL A 365 -17.38 -2.51 -3.43
CA VAL A 365 -16.36 -2.46 -2.37
C VAL A 365 -15.51 -3.74 -2.37
N ALA A 366 -16.13 -4.92 -2.47
CA ALA A 366 -15.38 -6.18 -2.54
C ALA A 366 -14.40 -6.23 -3.74
N ILE A 367 -14.80 -5.70 -4.89
CA ILE A 367 -13.97 -5.58 -6.09
C ILE A 367 -12.84 -4.56 -5.90
N TYR A 368 -13.09 -3.45 -5.20
CA TYR A 368 -12.06 -2.47 -4.87
C TYR A 368 -11.02 -3.02 -3.87
N SER A 369 -11.43 -3.89 -2.94
CA SER A 369 -10.51 -4.61 -2.06
C SER A 369 -9.62 -5.65 -2.75
N CYS A 370 -9.86 -5.93 -4.04
CA CYS A 370 -8.95 -6.70 -4.89
C CYS A 370 -7.96 -5.82 -5.67
N SER A 371 -7.95 -4.50 -5.48
CA SER A 371 -6.96 -3.63 -6.10
C SER A 371 -5.58 -3.80 -5.45
N PRO A 372 -4.46 -3.75 -6.20
CA PRO A 372 -3.12 -4.02 -5.67
C PRO A 372 -2.80 -3.18 -4.43
N GLN A 373 -3.01 -1.87 -4.54
CA GLN A 373 -2.73 -0.93 -3.47
C GLN A 373 -3.74 -0.98 -2.30
N PHE A 374 -4.74 -1.85 -2.30
CA PHE A 374 -5.69 -1.93 -1.17
C PHE A 374 -5.10 -2.62 0.06
N PHE A 375 -4.35 -3.71 -0.11
CA PHE A 375 -3.82 -4.46 1.02
C PHE A 375 -2.57 -3.82 1.62
N PHE A 376 -1.64 -3.36 0.77
CA PHE A 376 -0.33 -2.85 1.17
C PHE A 376 -0.29 -1.31 1.19
N PHE A 377 0.00 -0.65 0.06
CA PHE A 377 0.35 0.77 0.08
C PHE A 377 -0.71 1.72 0.69
N ASN A 378 -2.02 1.56 0.37
CA ASN A 378 -3.06 2.38 1.01
C ASN A 378 -3.42 1.91 2.44
N ALA A 379 -2.68 0.95 3.01
CA ALA A 379 -2.73 0.53 4.42
C ALA A 379 -1.55 1.07 5.24
N GLN A 380 -0.59 1.74 4.59
CA GLN A 380 0.55 2.41 5.20
C GLN A 380 0.19 3.84 5.65
N PHE A 381 0.98 4.37 6.59
CA PHE A 381 1.10 5.79 6.96
C PHE A 381 1.73 6.64 5.84
N ALA A 382 1.19 6.52 4.62
CA ALA A 382 1.57 7.31 3.47
C ALA A 382 0.49 8.36 3.16
N TYR A 383 0.88 9.59 2.80
CA TYR A 383 -0.06 10.68 2.48
C TYR A 383 -1.12 10.34 1.41
N GLN A 384 -0.84 9.39 0.50
CA GLN A 384 -1.82 8.90 -0.47
C GLN A 384 -3.02 8.22 0.21
N THR A 385 -2.82 7.49 1.32
CA THR A 385 -3.86 6.76 2.06
C THR A 385 -5.00 7.69 2.50
N LEU A 386 -4.65 8.88 3.01
CA LEU A 386 -5.63 9.91 3.34
C LEU A 386 -6.20 10.58 2.08
N ALA A 387 -5.35 10.87 1.08
CA ALA A 387 -5.76 11.57 -0.13
C ALA A 387 -6.78 10.80 -1.00
N ILE A 388 -6.69 9.46 -1.08
CA ILE A 388 -7.68 8.64 -1.79
C ILE A 388 -9.04 8.65 -1.07
N ALA A 389 -9.05 8.63 0.27
CA ALA A 389 -10.27 8.76 1.07
C ALA A 389 -10.94 10.13 0.82
N LEU A 390 -10.16 11.21 0.89
CA LEU A 390 -10.62 12.58 0.59
C LEU A 390 -11.16 12.70 -0.85
N THR A 391 -10.53 12.05 -1.83
CA THR A 391 -10.98 12.06 -3.23
C THR A 391 -12.36 11.38 -3.39
N VAL A 392 -12.57 10.24 -2.75
CA VAL A 392 -13.86 9.53 -2.78
C VAL A 392 -14.95 10.32 -2.04
N LEU A 393 -14.61 10.97 -0.92
CA LEU A 393 -15.52 11.86 -0.19
C LEU A 393 -15.88 13.11 -1.02
N LEU A 394 -14.92 13.72 -1.73
CA LEU A 394 -15.16 14.85 -2.64
C LEU A 394 -16.16 14.46 -3.74
N LEU A 395 -15.95 13.32 -4.40
CA LEU A 395 -16.89 12.79 -5.40
C LEU A 395 -18.29 12.57 -4.81
N LEU A 396 -18.39 12.02 -3.59
CA LEU A 396 -19.66 11.81 -2.90
C LEU A 396 -20.36 13.14 -2.55
N VAL A 397 -19.63 14.14 -2.04
CA VAL A 397 -20.16 15.48 -1.75
C VAL A 397 -20.67 16.15 -3.03
N VAL A 398 -19.95 16.04 -4.16
CA VAL A 398 -20.39 16.61 -5.45
C VAL A 398 -21.60 15.85 -6.02
N VAL A 399 -21.73 14.53 -5.80
CA VAL A 399 -22.95 13.77 -6.14
C VAL A 399 -24.14 14.22 -5.31
N ASP A 400 -24.01 14.23 -3.98
CA ASP A 400 -25.09 14.51 -3.03
C ASP A 400 -25.27 16.00 -2.70
N ARG A 401 -24.57 16.92 -3.38
CA ARG A 401 -24.59 18.39 -3.17
C ARG A 401 -25.98 19.03 -3.08
N ALA A 402 -27.00 18.42 -3.69
CA ALA A 402 -28.37 18.88 -3.60
C ALA A 402 -29.03 18.64 -2.23
N ARG A 403 -28.51 17.70 -1.41
CA ARG A 403 -29.01 17.38 -0.06
C ARG A 403 -28.53 18.38 0.99
N TYR A 404 -27.32 18.88 0.85
CA TYR A 404 -26.67 19.72 1.86
C TYR A 404 -27.03 21.22 1.73
N GLY A 405 -27.67 21.61 0.62
CA GLY A 405 -27.88 23.02 0.27
C GLY A 405 -26.62 23.66 -0.34
N ARG A 406 -26.80 24.83 -0.99
CA ARG A 406 -25.73 25.47 -1.79
C ARG A 406 -24.50 25.86 -0.95
N VAL A 407 -24.71 26.44 0.23
CA VAL A 407 -23.62 26.94 1.10
C VAL A 407 -22.82 25.78 1.67
N THR A 408 -23.47 24.84 2.37
CA THR A 408 -22.81 23.67 2.99
C THR A 408 -22.06 22.82 1.97
N ALA A 409 -22.65 22.57 0.79
CA ALA A 409 -21.95 21.84 -0.27
C ALA A 409 -20.74 22.62 -0.81
N GLY A 410 -20.83 23.95 -0.89
CA GLY A 410 -19.70 24.81 -1.26
C GLY A 410 -18.56 24.75 -0.24
N VAL A 411 -18.87 24.91 1.05
CA VAL A 411 -17.89 24.82 2.15
C VAL A 411 -17.21 23.45 2.17
N LEU A 412 -17.99 22.35 2.11
CA LEU A 412 -17.43 21.00 2.08
C LEU A 412 -16.50 20.80 0.86
N VAL A 413 -16.91 21.26 -0.34
CA VAL A 413 -16.06 21.19 -1.54
C VAL A 413 -14.77 21.99 -1.38
N VAL A 414 -14.84 23.23 -0.90
CA VAL A 414 -13.66 24.10 -0.72
C VAL A 414 -12.71 23.51 0.31
N MET A 415 -13.22 23.10 1.48
CA MET A 415 -12.39 22.50 2.53
C MET A 415 -11.76 21.19 2.08
N THR A 416 -12.51 20.27 1.48
CA THR A 416 -11.93 19.01 0.97
C THR A 416 -10.90 19.26 -0.14
N TRP A 417 -11.08 20.29 -0.97
CA TRP A 417 -10.07 20.68 -1.96
C TRP A 417 -8.78 21.22 -1.34
N ILE A 418 -8.89 22.11 -0.35
CA ILE A 418 -7.73 22.66 0.36
C ILE A 418 -7.00 21.54 1.09
N THR A 419 -7.70 20.70 1.86
CA THR A 419 -7.08 19.55 2.54
C THR A 419 -6.41 18.63 1.52
N LEU A 420 -7.07 18.24 0.43
CA LEU A 420 -6.50 17.33 -0.57
C LEU A 420 -5.24 17.91 -1.25
N ALA A 421 -5.24 19.20 -1.59
CA ALA A 421 -4.07 19.89 -2.15
C ALA A 421 -2.91 20.01 -1.15
N LEU A 422 -3.20 20.14 0.15
CA LEU A 422 -2.20 20.12 1.22
C LEU A 422 -1.77 18.70 1.64
N THR A 423 -2.55 17.66 1.34
CA THR A 423 -2.21 16.26 1.67
C THR A 423 -1.37 15.59 0.59
N HIS A 424 -1.71 15.66 -0.71
CA HIS A 424 -0.96 14.91 -1.71
C HIS A 424 -1.02 15.49 -3.13
N HIS A 425 0.14 15.96 -3.60
CA HIS A 425 0.31 16.60 -4.91
C HIS A 425 -0.21 15.77 -6.10
N ILE A 426 0.13 14.48 -6.20
CA ILE A 426 -0.30 13.64 -7.33
C ILE A 426 -1.82 13.40 -7.27
N THR A 427 -2.38 13.09 -6.09
CA THR A 427 -3.81 12.81 -5.98
C THR A 427 -4.68 14.05 -6.15
N SER A 428 -4.25 15.24 -5.72
CA SER A 428 -4.98 16.47 -6.03
C SER A 428 -5.06 16.74 -7.54
N TRP A 429 -3.95 16.54 -8.28
CA TRP A 429 -3.96 16.62 -9.75
C TRP A 429 -4.85 15.56 -10.40
N ILE A 430 -4.82 14.32 -9.94
CA ILE A 430 -5.72 13.26 -10.43
C ILE A 430 -7.19 13.63 -10.16
N ALA A 431 -7.52 14.13 -8.97
CA ALA A 431 -8.87 14.59 -8.65
C ALA A 431 -9.33 15.76 -9.54
N VAL A 432 -8.42 16.67 -9.91
CA VAL A 432 -8.72 17.76 -10.86
C VAL A 432 -9.02 17.18 -12.24
N GLY A 433 -8.21 16.23 -12.71
CA GLY A 433 -8.45 15.49 -13.95
C GLY A 433 -9.79 14.74 -13.96
N LEU A 434 -10.18 14.14 -12.83
CA LEU A 434 -11.48 13.47 -12.67
C LEU A 434 -12.66 14.44 -12.74
N LEU A 435 -12.61 15.58 -12.05
CA LEU A 435 -13.70 16.56 -12.12
C LEU A 435 -13.73 17.29 -13.47
N ALA A 436 -12.59 17.50 -14.12
CA ALA A 436 -12.52 17.99 -15.50
C ALA A 436 -13.16 16.99 -16.48
N GLY A 437 -12.84 15.69 -16.37
CA GLY A 437 -13.44 14.63 -17.17
C GLY A 437 -14.95 14.50 -16.94
N TRP A 438 -15.42 14.65 -15.70
CA TRP A 438 -16.85 14.68 -15.37
C TRP A 438 -17.53 15.93 -15.98
N THR A 439 -16.90 17.11 -15.84
CA THR A 439 -17.35 18.38 -16.45
C THR A 439 -17.51 18.25 -17.96
N LEU A 440 -16.51 17.70 -18.66
CA LEU A 440 -16.56 17.44 -20.10
C LEU A 440 -17.68 16.45 -20.46
N CYS A 441 -17.83 15.36 -19.70
CA CYS A 441 -18.91 14.39 -19.90
C CYS A 441 -20.31 14.98 -19.66
N ALA A 442 -20.45 16.03 -18.84
CA ALA A 442 -21.71 16.75 -18.62
C ALA A 442 -22.03 17.69 -19.78
N PHE A 443 -21.06 18.48 -20.25
CA PHE A 443 -21.22 19.28 -21.46
C PHE A 443 -21.48 18.42 -22.71
N ALA A 444 -20.87 17.24 -22.82
CA ALA A 444 -21.16 16.27 -23.88
C ALA A 444 -22.58 15.69 -23.83
N ARG A 445 -23.25 15.65 -22.65
CA ARG A 445 -24.71 15.38 -22.58
C ARG A 445 -25.59 16.55 -23.05
N ARG A 446 -25.00 17.73 -23.28
CA ARG A 446 -25.68 19.03 -23.32
C ARG A 446 -26.29 19.46 -21.96
N ASP A 447 -25.89 18.83 -20.85
CA ASP A 447 -26.27 19.26 -19.48
C ASP A 447 -25.41 20.47 -19.07
N ARG A 448 -25.74 21.62 -19.65
CA ARG A 448 -25.03 22.88 -19.39
C ARG A 448 -25.25 23.40 -17.96
N ALA A 449 -26.30 22.95 -17.26
CA ALA A 449 -26.62 23.41 -15.91
C ALA A 449 -25.74 22.71 -14.87
N ASP A 450 -25.63 21.38 -14.91
CA ASP A 450 -24.72 20.63 -14.04
C ASP A 450 -23.26 20.90 -14.45
N GLY A 451 -22.96 20.87 -15.75
CA GLY A 451 -21.63 21.14 -16.30
C GLY A 451 -21.04 22.49 -15.88
N ARG A 452 -21.83 23.57 -15.86
CA ARG A 452 -21.38 24.89 -15.35
C ARG A 452 -21.00 24.88 -13.87
N VAL A 453 -21.60 24.02 -13.05
CA VAL A 453 -21.24 23.93 -11.62
C VAL A 453 -20.08 22.96 -11.40
N LEU A 454 -20.03 21.85 -12.13
CA LEU A 454 -18.85 20.96 -12.14
C LEU A 454 -17.60 21.73 -12.60
N ALA A 455 -17.72 22.60 -13.61
CA ALA A 455 -16.64 23.50 -14.02
C ALA A 455 -16.16 24.43 -12.90
N ARG A 456 -17.08 25.02 -12.12
CA ARG A 456 -16.73 25.84 -10.94
C ARG A 456 -16.04 25.03 -9.84
N VAL A 457 -16.53 23.83 -9.55
CA VAL A 457 -15.94 22.91 -8.56
C VAL A 457 -14.54 22.45 -9.01
N THR A 458 -14.37 22.21 -10.31
CA THR A 458 -13.07 21.87 -10.92
C THR A 458 -12.12 23.06 -10.88
N LEU A 459 -12.59 24.28 -11.15
CA LEU A 459 -11.80 25.51 -11.08
C LEU A 459 -11.32 25.80 -9.66
N VAL A 460 -12.17 25.61 -8.64
CA VAL A 460 -11.75 25.73 -7.23
C VAL A 460 -10.61 24.75 -6.90
N GLY A 461 -10.74 23.49 -7.35
CA GLY A 461 -9.69 22.48 -7.17
C GLY A 461 -8.40 22.79 -7.93
N LEU A 462 -8.53 23.26 -9.17
CA LEU A 462 -7.41 23.70 -9.99
C LEU A 462 -6.69 24.88 -9.34
N VAL A 463 -7.41 25.89 -8.85
CA VAL A 463 -6.82 27.05 -8.16
C VAL A 463 -6.14 26.64 -6.85
N ALA A 464 -6.73 25.75 -6.04
CA ALA A 464 -6.09 25.24 -4.84
C ALA A 464 -4.82 24.42 -5.16
N THR A 465 -4.90 23.51 -6.13
CA THR A 465 -3.78 22.63 -6.53
C THR A 465 -2.66 23.41 -7.20
N VAL A 466 -2.97 24.31 -8.13
CA VAL A 466 -1.98 25.17 -8.81
C VAL A 466 -1.39 26.18 -7.84
N GLY A 467 -2.21 26.83 -6.99
CA GLY A 467 -1.71 27.78 -5.99
C GLY A 467 -0.69 27.15 -5.05
N TRP A 468 -0.98 25.95 -4.52
CA TRP A 468 -0.06 25.24 -3.65
C TRP A 468 1.15 24.64 -4.40
N ALA A 469 0.98 24.21 -5.64
CA ALA A 469 2.09 23.76 -6.48
C ALA A 469 3.05 24.92 -6.87
N LEU A 470 2.52 26.13 -7.12
CA LEU A 470 3.33 27.32 -7.42
C LEU A 470 4.19 27.75 -6.22
N VAL A 471 3.65 27.72 -5.00
CA VAL A 471 4.39 27.96 -3.74
C VAL A 471 5.56 26.98 -3.56
N ASN A 472 5.47 25.80 -4.18
CA ASN A 472 6.45 24.71 -4.05
C ASN A 472 7.16 24.36 -5.37
N ILE A 473 7.10 25.24 -6.39
CA ILE A 473 7.46 24.89 -7.78
C ILE A 473 8.93 24.50 -7.97
N SER A 474 9.87 25.11 -7.24
CA SER A 474 11.28 24.74 -7.29
C SER A 474 11.49 23.30 -6.82
N MET A 475 11.09 22.99 -5.59
CA MET A 475 11.14 21.63 -5.04
C MET A 475 10.38 20.63 -5.93
N LEU A 476 9.17 20.96 -6.40
CA LEU A 476 8.41 20.05 -7.26
C LEU A 476 9.07 19.80 -8.62
N ARG A 477 9.73 20.80 -9.21
CA ARG A 477 10.54 20.63 -10.44
C ARG A 477 11.75 19.74 -10.16
N ASP A 478 12.43 19.96 -9.05
CA ASP A 478 13.69 19.29 -8.72
C ASP A 478 13.44 17.83 -8.24
N TYR A 479 12.29 17.57 -7.65
CA TYR A 479 11.79 16.25 -7.26
C TYR A 479 11.16 15.47 -8.43
N LEU A 480 10.20 16.04 -9.16
CA LEU A 480 9.48 15.34 -10.24
C LEU A 480 10.23 15.35 -11.58
N GLY A 481 11.06 16.34 -11.84
CA GLY A 481 11.77 16.52 -13.11
C GLY A 481 12.63 15.31 -13.50
N PRO A 482 13.49 14.79 -12.59
CA PRO A 482 14.23 13.55 -12.81
C PRO A 482 13.29 12.35 -13.00
N ILE A 483 12.35 12.12 -12.07
CA ILE A 483 11.43 10.97 -12.10
C ILE A 483 10.66 10.89 -13.44
N LEU A 484 10.18 12.03 -13.93
CA LEU A 484 9.44 12.11 -15.19
C LEU A 484 10.36 11.93 -16.41
N SER A 485 11.48 12.64 -16.48
CA SER A 485 12.40 12.54 -17.63
C SER A 485 12.95 11.12 -17.77
N GLU A 486 13.37 10.50 -16.66
CA GLU A 486 13.84 9.13 -16.60
C GLU A 486 12.76 8.10 -16.96
N SER A 487 11.51 8.33 -16.55
CA SER A 487 10.39 7.47 -16.95
C SER A 487 10.11 7.55 -18.44
N PHE A 488 10.17 8.75 -19.05
CA PHE A 488 10.02 8.90 -20.50
C PHE A 488 11.20 8.31 -21.26
N HIS A 489 12.44 8.50 -20.79
CA HIS A 489 13.63 7.90 -21.40
C HIS A 489 13.58 6.37 -21.34
N GLN A 490 13.23 5.75 -20.20
CA GLN A 490 13.10 4.29 -20.11
C GLN A 490 11.93 3.74 -20.92
N ALA A 491 10.80 4.44 -21.01
CA ALA A 491 9.70 4.05 -21.89
C ALA A 491 10.12 4.08 -23.37
N GLY A 492 10.89 5.10 -23.78
CA GLY A 492 11.48 5.20 -25.11
C GLY A 492 12.51 4.10 -25.40
N SER A 493 13.47 3.89 -24.49
CA SER A 493 14.58 2.94 -24.68
C SER A 493 14.15 1.46 -24.61
N VAL A 494 12.98 1.17 -24.06
CA VAL A 494 12.34 -0.16 -24.15
C VAL A 494 11.51 -0.29 -25.43
N ALA A 495 10.87 0.78 -25.91
CA ALA A 495 10.16 0.79 -27.19
C ALA A 495 11.09 0.72 -28.42
N SER A 496 12.32 1.23 -28.31
CA SER A 496 13.39 1.09 -29.32
C SER A 496 14.13 -0.26 -29.25
N GLY A 497 13.97 -1.02 -28.16
CA GLY A 497 14.71 -2.26 -27.90
C GLY A 497 16.14 -2.08 -27.38
N GLU A 498 16.57 -0.85 -27.10
CA GLU A 498 17.93 -0.52 -26.62
C GLU A 498 18.21 -0.99 -25.18
N THR A 499 17.16 -1.28 -24.39
CA THR A 499 17.28 -1.78 -23.00
C THR A 499 16.60 -3.13 -22.80
N LYS A 500 17.25 -4.01 -22.03
CA LYS A 500 16.63 -5.26 -21.57
C LYS A 500 15.52 -4.95 -20.56
N SER A 501 14.33 -5.51 -20.81
CA SER A 501 13.23 -5.55 -19.82
C SER A 501 13.72 -6.12 -18.49
N ARG A 502 13.08 -5.71 -17.38
CA ARG A 502 13.29 -6.34 -16.07
C ARG A 502 13.07 -7.86 -16.15
N LYS A 503 13.84 -8.64 -15.38
CA LYS A 503 13.53 -10.05 -15.13
C LYS A 503 12.13 -10.11 -14.51
N MET A 504 11.21 -10.81 -15.17
CA MET A 504 9.85 -10.98 -14.65
C MET A 504 9.84 -12.15 -13.66
N PHE A 505 9.01 -12.02 -12.62
CA PHE A 505 8.80 -13.07 -11.59
C PHE A 505 10.05 -13.41 -10.75
N THR A 506 11.00 -12.48 -10.64
CA THR A 506 12.08 -12.49 -9.64
C THR A 506 12.17 -11.11 -8.98
N ASP A 507 12.54 -11.03 -7.69
CA ASP A 507 12.96 -9.76 -7.08
C ASP A 507 14.39 -9.34 -7.50
N SER A 508 14.89 -8.23 -6.95
CA SER A 508 16.21 -7.67 -7.30
C SER A 508 17.36 -8.56 -6.83
N ALA A 509 17.18 -9.26 -5.70
CA ALA A 509 18.14 -10.21 -5.16
C ALA A 509 18.20 -11.53 -5.97
N GLY A 510 17.12 -11.84 -6.70
CA GLY A 510 16.97 -13.04 -7.53
C GLY A 510 16.00 -14.07 -6.97
N THR A 511 15.27 -13.76 -5.90
CA THR A 511 14.26 -14.64 -5.29
C THR A 511 13.15 -14.92 -6.30
N PRO A 512 12.88 -16.19 -6.67
CA PRO A 512 11.82 -16.51 -7.63
C PRO A 512 10.43 -16.37 -7.00
N THR A 513 9.50 -15.77 -7.73
CA THR A 513 8.08 -15.75 -7.38
C THR A 513 7.50 -17.17 -7.51
N PRO A 514 6.84 -17.73 -6.48
CA PRO A 514 6.27 -19.09 -6.57
C PRO A 514 5.31 -19.27 -7.75
N THR A 515 5.36 -20.40 -8.44
CA THR A 515 4.59 -20.66 -9.68
C THR A 515 3.09 -20.42 -9.53
N TRP A 516 2.52 -20.73 -8.37
CA TRP A 516 1.10 -20.48 -8.10
C TRP A 516 0.78 -18.98 -7.96
N GLN A 517 1.72 -18.16 -7.49
CA GLN A 517 1.59 -16.69 -7.48
C GLN A 517 1.71 -16.13 -8.90
N ILE A 518 2.61 -16.66 -9.74
CA ILE A 518 2.69 -16.29 -11.17
C ILE A 518 1.34 -16.56 -11.85
N VAL A 519 0.72 -17.73 -11.60
CA VAL A 519 -0.62 -18.06 -12.11
C VAL A 519 -1.69 -17.10 -11.56
N ALA A 520 -1.65 -16.75 -10.26
CA ALA A 520 -2.59 -15.80 -9.68
C ALA A 520 -2.44 -14.38 -10.27
N LEU A 521 -1.19 -13.89 -10.44
CA LEU A 521 -0.85 -12.61 -11.07
C LEU A 521 -1.37 -12.54 -12.51
N LEU A 522 -0.91 -13.47 -13.37
CA LEU A 522 -1.26 -13.49 -14.79
C LEU A 522 -2.76 -13.71 -15.01
N GLY A 523 -3.35 -14.65 -14.27
CA GLY A 523 -4.78 -14.93 -14.34
C GLY A 523 -5.64 -13.75 -13.86
N THR A 524 -5.19 -13.01 -12.85
CA THR A 524 -5.89 -11.81 -12.35
C THR A 524 -5.83 -10.68 -13.37
N THR A 525 -4.65 -10.41 -13.92
CA THR A 525 -4.46 -9.46 -15.03
C THR A 525 -5.31 -9.83 -16.25
N LEU A 526 -5.40 -11.12 -16.59
CA LEU A 526 -6.26 -11.62 -17.65
C LEU A 526 -7.75 -11.43 -17.34
N LEU A 527 -8.21 -11.75 -16.12
CA LEU A 527 -9.61 -11.59 -15.71
C LEU A 527 -10.05 -10.12 -15.73
N TRP A 528 -9.21 -9.20 -15.24
CA TRP A 528 -9.48 -7.76 -15.34
C TRP A 528 -9.45 -7.27 -16.79
N SER A 529 -8.53 -7.77 -17.63
CA SER A 529 -8.49 -7.44 -19.07
C SER A 529 -9.74 -7.94 -19.81
N VAL A 530 -10.17 -9.18 -19.56
CA VAL A 530 -11.41 -9.75 -20.10
C VAL A 530 -12.64 -8.98 -19.61
N SER A 531 -12.59 -8.40 -18.40
CA SER A 531 -13.66 -7.53 -17.88
C SER A 531 -13.86 -6.22 -18.66
N ILE A 532 -12.97 -5.87 -19.61
CA ILE A 532 -13.10 -4.73 -20.52
C ILE A 532 -13.92 -5.10 -21.76
N VAL A 533 -13.98 -6.39 -22.12
CA VAL A 533 -14.65 -6.88 -23.34
C VAL A 533 -16.16 -6.59 -23.26
N PRO A 534 -16.78 -5.97 -24.28
CA PRO A 534 -18.05 -5.27 -24.11
C PRO A 534 -19.31 -6.12 -23.79
N LEU A 535 -19.18 -7.45 -23.68
CA LEU A 535 -20.27 -8.43 -23.69
C LEU A 535 -21.03 -8.55 -22.35
N GLY A 536 -20.40 -8.20 -21.22
CA GLY A 536 -20.99 -8.29 -19.88
C GLY A 536 -21.21 -6.94 -19.19
N PRO A 537 -20.14 -6.17 -18.89
CA PRO A 537 -20.20 -5.02 -17.98
C PRO A 537 -21.08 -3.86 -18.46
N PHE A 538 -21.23 -3.74 -19.77
CA PHE A 538 -21.80 -2.56 -20.41
C PHE A 538 -23.25 -2.77 -20.87
N ARG A 539 -23.77 -4.00 -20.69
CA ARG A 539 -25.18 -4.36 -20.88
C ARG A 539 -26.06 -3.72 -19.81
N PHE A 540 -25.60 -3.69 -18.57
CA PHE A 540 -26.30 -3.04 -17.47
C PHE A 540 -25.96 -1.55 -17.44
N ARG A 541 -27.00 -0.72 -17.35
CA ARG A 541 -26.89 0.73 -17.16
C ARG A 541 -27.58 1.08 -15.83
N PRO A 542 -27.03 1.98 -15.02
CA PRO A 542 -27.71 2.42 -13.80
C PRO A 542 -29.00 3.15 -14.15
N GLN A 543 -30.04 2.96 -13.35
CA GLN A 543 -31.29 3.71 -13.44
C GLN A 543 -31.11 5.11 -12.81
N THR A 544 -30.15 5.88 -13.32
CA THR A 544 -29.80 7.22 -12.84
C THR A 544 -29.65 8.18 -14.00
N ASP A 545 -29.90 9.46 -13.74
CA ASP A 545 -29.82 10.56 -14.71
C ASP A 545 -28.86 11.67 -14.26
N GLY A 546 -28.75 12.72 -15.07
CA GLY A 546 -27.96 13.93 -14.76
C GLY A 546 -26.53 13.63 -14.33
N ARG A 547 -26.17 14.12 -13.12
CA ARG A 547 -24.79 14.06 -12.62
C ARG A 547 -24.31 12.65 -12.29
N GLN A 548 -25.13 11.81 -11.67
CA GLN A 548 -24.80 10.41 -11.36
C GLN A 548 -24.52 9.61 -12.63
N ALA A 549 -25.39 9.75 -13.63
CA ALA A 549 -25.24 9.14 -14.95
C ALA A 549 -24.03 9.64 -15.76
N THR A 550 -23.35 10.66 -15.25
CA THR A 550 -22.19 11.28 -15.91
C THR A 550 -20.91 10.88 -15.20
N LEU A 551 -20.85 10.90 -13.86
CA LEU A 551 -19.74 10.29 -13.13
C LEU A 551 -19.64 8.78 -13.42
N TYR A 552 -20.77 8.04 -13.49
CA TYR A 552 -20.73 6.62 -13.87
C TYR A 552 -20.13 6.38 -15.26
N ARG A 553 -20.30 7.32 -16.21
CA ARG A 553 -19.67 7.21 -17.54
C ARG A 553 -18.20 7.58 -17.54
N LEU A 554 -17.75 8.50 -16.69
CA LEU A 554 -16.32 8.72 -16.45
C LEU A 554 -15.67 7.47 -15.83
N LEU A 555 -16.26 6.92 -14.76
CA LEU A 555 -15.80 5.69 -14.12
C LEU A 555 -15.78 4.50 -15.11
N ARG A 556 -16.74 4.44 -16.02
CA ARG A 556 -16.72 3.49 -17.15
C ARG A 556 -15.53 3.70 -18.09
N LEU A 557 -15.14 4.94 -18.40
CA LEU A 557 -13.93 5.21 -19.19
C LEU A 557 -12.65 4.82 -18.43
N MET A 558 -12.61 5.04 -17.11
CA MET A 558 -11.48 4.61 -16.27
C MET A 558 -11.32 3.08 -16.23
N HIS A 559 -12.41 2.32 -16.26
CA HIS A 559 -12.35 0.85 -16.41
C HIS A 559 -11.69 0.45 -17.74
N LEU A 560 -11.97 1.17 -18.84
CA LEU A 560 -11.29 0.94 -20.13
C LEU A 560 -9.79 1.28 -20.09
N ALA A 561 -9.33 2.09 -19.12
CA ALA A 561 -7.93 2.47 -18.97
C ALA A 561 -7.07 1.42 -18.21
N PHE A 562 -7.65 0.32 -17.72
CA PHE A 562 -6.89 -0.75 -17.05
C PHE A 562 -5.67 -1.28 -17.83
N PRO A 563 -5.69 -1.46 -19.16
CA PRO A 563 -4.51 -1.91 -19.91
C PRO A 563 -3.33 -0.95 -19.81
N LEU A 564 -3.58 0.37 -19.66
CA LEU A 564 -2.52 1.36 -19.43
C LEU A 564 -1.82 1.14 -18.08
N SER A 565 -2.60 0.82 -17.04
CA SER A 565 -2.06 0.47 -15.72
C SER A 565 -1.35 -0.89 -15.67
N MET A 566 -1.41 -1.69 -16.74
CA MET A 566 -0.61 -2.91 -16.90
C MET A 566 0.59 -2.69 -17.81
N ALA A 567 0.45 -1.91 -18.89
CA ALA A 567 1.54 -1.57 -19.82
C ALA A 567 2.72 -0.86 -19.12
N GLY A 568 2.44 -0.02 -18.12
CA GLY A 568 3.50 0.59 -17.30
C GLY A 568 4.32 -0.43 -16.49
N THR A 569 3.88 -1.67 -16.30
CA THR A 569 4.62 -2.67 -15.48
C THR A 569 5.81 -3.33 -16.18
N VAL A 570 6.14 -2.92 -17.41
CA VAL A 570 7.22 -3.48 -18.22
C VAL A 570 8.61 -2.96 -17.81
N THR A 571 8.77 -1.66 -17.54
CA THR A 571 10.05 -1.10 -17.02
C THR A 571 10.00 -0.95 -15.50
N PRO A 572 11.14 -0.99 -14.78
CA PRO A 572 11.17 -0.78 -13.33
C PRO A 572 10.57 0.56 -12.89
N ARG A 573 11.01 1.68 -13.48
CA ARG A 573 10.58 3.02 -13.05
C ARG A 573 9.13 3.30 -13.40
N THR A 574 8.61 2.79 -14.53
CA THR A 574 7.18 2.95 -14.84
C THR A 574 6.30 2.00 -14.04
N ALA A 575 6.81 0.86 -13.54
CA ALA A 575 6.00 -0.14 -12.85
C ALA A 575 5.42 0.40 -11.54
N GLU A 576 6.23 1.10 -10.75
CA GLU A 576 5.79 1.70 -9.48
C GLU A 576 4.66 2.73 -9.71
N LEU A 577 4.87 3.66 -10.66
CA LEU A 577 3.86 4.64 -11.08
C LEU A 577 2.58 3.96 -11.60
N SER A 578 2.71 2.87 -12.36
CA SER A 578 1.59 2.08 -12.90
C SER A 578 0.78 1.42 -11.78
N THR A 579 1.45 0.88 -10.75
CA THR A 579 0.80 0.27 -9.58
C THR A 579 0.17 1.34 -8.67
N ARG A 580 0.82 2.48 -8.42
CA ARG A 580 0.22 3.65 -7.71
C ARG A 580 -1.04 4.16 -8.45
N LEU A 581 -0.99 4.29 -9.79
CA LEU A 581 -2.12 4.68 -10.64
C LEU A 581 -3.31 3.69 -10.58
N SER A 582 -3.06 2.39 -10.37
CA SER A 582 -4.11 1.37 -10.30
C SER A 582 -5.19 1.70 -9.25
N THR A 583 -4.84 2.34 -8.13
CA THR A 583 -5.74 2.84 -7.09
C THR A 583 -6.96 3.59 -7.65
N PHE A 584 -6.73 4.42 -8.68
CA PHE A 584 -7.76 5.25 -9.30
C PHE A 584 -8.53 4.48 -10.36
N VAL A 585 -7.84 3.71 -11.20
CA VAL A 585 -8.47 2.82 -12.21
C VAL A 585 -9.50 1.89 -11.56
N TYR A 586 -9.19 1.31 -10.40
CA TYR A 586 -10.09 0.40 -9.69
C TYR A 586 -11.35 1.07 -9.13
N LEU A 587 -11.41 2.40 -8.97
CA LEU A 587 -12.69 3.09 -8.70
C LEU A 587 -13.67 2.91 -9.87
N GLY A 588 -13.15 2.90 -11.10
CA GLY A 588 -13.90 2.60 -12.32
C GLY A 588 -14.39 1.16 -12.36
N ILE A 589 -13.46 0.22 -12.18
CA ILE A 589 -13.72 -1.23 -12.15
C ILE A 589 -14.78 -1.57 -11.09
N ALA A 590 -14.62 -1.07 -9.87
CA ALA A 590 -15.52 -1.29 -8.74
C ALA A 590 -16.96 -0.81 -9.01
N ALA A 591 -17.13 0.39 -9.56
CA ALA A 591 -18.45 0.94 -9.85
C ALA A 591 -19.16 0.17 -10.99
N VAL A 592 -18.45 -0.15 -12.07
CA VAL A 592 -19.02 -0.83 -13.24
C VAL A 592 -19.30 -2.31 -12.96
N LEU A 593 -18.32 -3.05 -12.44
CA LEU A 593 -18.49 -4.47 -12.16
C LEU A 593 -19.36 -4.72 -10.93
N GLY A 594 -19.36 -3.81 -9.95
CA GLY A 594 -20.30 -3.86 -8.82
C GLY A 594 -21.75 -3.85 -9.27
N LEU A 595 -22.14 -2.91 -10.16
CA LEU A 595 -23.48 -2.91 -10.78
C LEU A 595 -23.70 -4.17 -11.62
N THR A 596 -22.75 -4.51 -12.49
CA THR A 596 -22.86 -5.64 -13.43
C THR A 596 -23.13 -6.96 -12.72
N VAL A 597 -22.30 -7.31 -11.75
CA VAL A 597 -22.37 -8.59 -11.03
C VAL A 597 -23.63 -8.65 -10.18
N ALA A 598 -23.98 -7.58 -9.47
CA ALA A 598 -25.22 -7.51 -8.70
C ALA A 598 -26.47 -7.68 -9.60
N SER A 599 -26.55 -6.95 -10.72
CA SER A 599 -27.66 -7.06 -11.69
C SER A 599 -27.72 -8.42 -12.37
N TYR A 600 -26.58 -9.00 -12.76
CA TYR A 600 -26.52 -10.32 -13.37
C TYR A 600 -26.96 -11.43 -12.41
N LEU A 601 -26.52 -11.38 -11.14
CA LEU A 601 -26.94 -12.35 -10.13
C LEU A 601 -28.43 -12.20 -9.76
N ALA A 602 -28.94 -10.97 -9.62
CA ALA A 602 -30.34 -10.72 -9.29
C ALA A 602 -31.33 -11.20 -10.38
N THR A 603 -30.93 -11.21 -11.65
CA THR A 603 -31.81 -11.53 -12.81
C THR A 603 -31.88 -13.01 -13.20
N ARG A 604 -31.34 -13.94 -12.37
CA ARG A 604 -31.41 -15.40 -12.63
C ARG A 604 -32.34 -16.13 -11.66
N ARG A 605 -32.86 -17.29 -12.07
CA ARG A 605 -33.62 -18.22 -11.20
C ARG A 605 -32.76 -18.66 -10.01
N ALA A 606 -33.36 -18.80 -8.82
CA ALA A 606 -32.67 -19.05 -7.55
C ALA A 606 -31.64 -20.20 -7.57
N THR A 607 -31.97 -21.32 -8.21
CA THR A 607 -31.04 -22.47 -8.37
C THR A 607 -29.75 -22.08 -9.10
N ARG A 608 -29.84 -21.29 -10.17
CA ARG A 608 -28.67 -20.73 -10.87
C ARG A 608 -27.99 -19.60 -10.08
N GLN A 609 -28.72 -18.83 -9.28
CA GLN A 609 -28.09 -17.84 -8.38
C GLN A 609 -27.13 -18.51 -7.39
N GLY A 610 -27.51 -19.65 -6.81
CA GLY A 610 -26.67 -20.40 -5.87
C GLY A 610 -25.31 -20.79 -6.47
N PHE A 611 -25.33 -21.41 -7.65
CA PHE A 611 -24.11 -21.76 -8.41
C PHE A 611 -23.30 -20.52 -8.80
N LEU A 612 -23.93 -19.51 -9.43
CA LEU A 612 -23.24 -18.32 -9.91
C LEU A 612 -22.59 -17.53 -8.76
N ARG A 613 -23.23 -17.45 -7.58
CA ARG A 613 -22.63 -16.81 -6.40
C ARG A 613 -21.38 -17.54 -5.89
N ARG A 614 -21.35 -18.88 -5.94
CA ARG A 614 -20.14 -19.66 -5.61
C ARG A 614 -19.03 -19.38 -6.62
N LEU A 615 -19.36 -19.38 -7.92
CA LEU A 615 -18.41 -19.09 -9.00
C LEU A 615 -17.85 -17.65 -8.91
N THR A 616 -18.69 -16.66 -8.66
CA THR A 616 -18.26 -15.28 -8.40
C THR A 616 -17.39 -15.19 -7.15
N GLY A 617 -17.71 -15.95 -6.09
CA GLY A 617 -16.85 -16.04 -4.90
C GLY A 617 -15.47 -16.62 -5.20
N ALA A 618 -15.39 -17.71 -5.97
CA ALA A 618 -14.12 -18.31 -6.39
C ALA A 618 -13.27 -17.35 -7.23
N PHE A 619 -13.86 -16.67 -8.22
CA PHE A 619 -13.17 -15.63 -8.97
C PHE A 619 -12.73 -14.46 -8.09
N ALA A 620 -13.57 -14.03 -7.13
CA ALA A 620 -13.24 -12.95 -6.20
C ALA A 620 -12.02 -13.30 -5.32
N ILE A 621 -11.95 -14.54 -4.80
CA ILE A 621 -10.78 -15.03 -4.04
C ILE A 621 -9.53 -14.99 -4.93
N PHE A 622 -9.63 -15.50 -6.16
CA PHE A 622 -8.50 -15.58 -7.07
C PHE A 622 -7.95 -14.19 -7.45
N VAL A 623 -8.82 -13.21 -7.76
CA VAL A 623 -8.38 -11.83 -8.05
C VAL A 623 -7.99 -11.03 -6.80
N PHE A 624 -8.48 -11.39 -5.62
CA PHE A 624 -7.97 -10.86 -4.35
C PHE A 624 -6.54 -11.34 -4.07
N ILE A 625 -6.25 -12.63 -4.28
CA ILE A 625 -4.90 -13.19 -4.15
C ILE A 625 -3.96 -12.52 -5.15
N GLY A 626 -4.28 -12.53 -6.45
CA GLY A 626 -3.42 -11.92 -7.48
C GLY A 626 -3.25 -10.40 -7.32
N GLY A 627 -4.29 -9.69 -6.85
CA GLY A 627 -4.18 -8.29 -6.47
C GLY A 627 -3.23 -8.08 -5.28
N THR A 628 -3.39 -8.85 -4.21
CA THR A 628 -2.54 -8.80 -3.01
C THR A 628 -1.07 -9.07 -3.35
N VAL A 629 -0.79 -10.08 -4.18
CA VAL A 629 0.58 -10.37 -4.66
C VAL A 629 1.13 -9.20 -5.50
N LEU A 630 0.35 -8.69 -6.46
CA LEU A 630 0.78 -7.59 -7.34
C LEU A 630 1.06 -6.28 -6.57
N GLY A 631 0.40 -6.06 -5.44
CA GLY A 631 0.49 -4.82 -4.66
C GLY A 631 1.48 -4.84 -3.50
N SER A 632 1.86 -6.03 -3.01
CA SER A 632 2.84 -6.18 -1.89
C SER A 632 4.18 -6.78 -2.32
N GLY A 633 4.31 -7.28 -3.55
CA GLY A 633 5.58 -7.80 -4.07
C GLY A 633 5.84 -9.26 -3.69
N ALA A 634 7.00 -9.54 -3.10
CA ALA A 634 7.45 -10.89 -2.71
C ALA A 634 6.75 -11.40 -1.44
N ASP A 635 7.07 -12.63 -1.00
CA ASP A 635 6.57 -13.13 0.29
C ASP A 635 7.32 -12.54 1.50
N TRP A 636 8.56 -12.08 1.34
CA TRP A 636 9.34 -11.50 2.45
C TRP A 636 8.76 -10.18 2.98
N SER A 637 8.14 -9.36 2.11
CA SER A 637 7.44 -8.13 2.50
C SER A 637 6.07 -8.40 3.14
N ARG A 638 5.50 -9.58 2.90
CA ARG A 638 4.24 -10.03 3.52
C ARG A 638 4.43 -10.79 4.84
N MET A 639 5.64 -11.28 5.13
CA MET A 639 5.92 -12.24 6.21
C MET A 639 7.18 -11.84 6.99
N PRO A 640 7.07 -11.45 8.28
CA PRO A 640 8.24 -11.18 9.11
C PRO A 640 9.11 -12.43 9.32
N GLY A 641 10.39 -12.24 9.61
CA GLY A 641 11.36 -13.32 9.78
C GLY A 641 12.78 -12.78 9.93
N PRO A 642 13.81 -13.59 9.66
CA PRO A 642 15.22 -13.18 9.75
C PRO A 642 15.57 -11.96 8.89
N TYR A 643 16.68 -11.30 9.22
CA TYR A 643 17.24 -10.19 8.43
C TYR A 643 17.38 -10.58 6.95
N LEU A 644 17.08 -9.63 6.07
CA LEU A 644 17.36 -9.69 4.64
C LEU A 644 18.01 -8.37 4.20
N VAL A 645 18.85 -8.43 3.16
CA VAL A 645 19.58 -7.27 2.64
C VAL A 645 18.62 -6.34 1.92
N ILE A 646 18.38 -5.16 2.50
CA ILE A 646 17.60 -4.06 1.92
C ILE A 646 16.22 -4.53 1.41
N ALA A 647 15.35 -4.76 2.38
CA ALA A 647 14.08 -5.46 2.24
C ALA A 647 12.98 -4.79 3.10
N ASP A 648 12.94 -3.45 3.11
CA ASP A 648 12.06 -2.64 3.96
C ASP A 648 12.08 -3.12 5.42
N GLY A 649 10.91 -3.42 6.01
CA GLY A 649 10.76 -3.86 7.39
C GLY A 649 11.44 -5.19 7.75
N ARG A 650 11.98 -5.96 6.78
CA ARG A 650 12.81 -7.16 7.03
C ARG A 650 14.28 -6.84 7.31
N SER A 651 14.76 -5.64 7.01
CA SER A 651 16.12 -5.21 7.38
C SER A 651 16.16 -4.54 8.75
N ILE A 652 15.04 -4.04 9.26
CA ILE A 652 14.93 -3.37 10.56
C ILE A 652 14.86 -4.40 11.69
N ASP A 653 15.99 -4.60 12.36
CA ASP A 653 16.19 -5.63 13.40
C ASP A 653 16.87 -5.07 14.68
N PRO A 654 17.04 -5.88 15.75
CA PRO A 654 17.54 -5.38 17.04
C PRO A 654 18.90 -4.66 16.98
N TYR A 655 19.76 -4.97 15.99
CA TYR A 655 21.05 -4.30 15.84
C TYR A 655 20.91 -2.90 15.23
N VAL A 656 20.02 -2.74 14.23
CA VAL A 656 19.63 -1.41 13.70
C VAL A 656 18.94 -0.57 14.78
N VAL A 657 18.10 -1.21 15.60
CA VAL A 657 17.42 -0.59 16.75
C VAL A 657 18.42 -0.06 17.79
N ALA A 658 19.39 -0.88 18.19
CA ALA A 658 20.41 -0.51 19.16
C ALA A 658 21.34 0.61 18.63
N ALA A 659 21.77 0.52 17.37
CA ALA A 659 22.60 1.55 16.73
C ALA A 659 21.90 2.92 16.67
N THR A 660 20.58 2.91 16.44
CA THR A 660 19.79 4.15 16.36
C THR A 660 19.45 4.72 17.74
N ARG A 661 19.21 3.88 18.75
CA ARG A 661 19.10 4.33 20.16
C ARG A 661 20.39 5.03 20.60
N TRP A 662 21.54 4.42 20.32
CA TRP A 662 22.86 5.00 20.56
C TRP A 662 23.05 6.33 19.81
N ALA A 663 22.78 6.35 18.50
CA ALA A 663 22.97 7.54 17.68
C ALA A 663 22.08 8.73 18.11
N ASN A 664 20.86 8.48 18.59
CA ASN A 664 19.97 9.52 19.13
C ASN A 664 20.43 10.08 20.49
N THR A 665 21.40 9.44 21.15
CA THR A 665 21.92 9.82 22.47
C THR A 665 23.29 10.46 22.37
N GLU A 666 24.20 9.84 21.60
CA GLU A 666 25.61 10.23 21.54
C GLU A 666 25.96 11.15 20.35
N LEU A 667 25.17 11.15 19.26
CA LEU A 667 25.44 12.01 18.10
C LEU A 667 24.62 13.31 18.17
N PRO A 668 25.18 14.46 17.75
CA PRO A 668 24.42 15.70 17.62
C PRO A 668 23.18 15.53 16.72
N ALA A 669 22.05 16.12 17.13
CA ALA A 669 20.84 16.09 16.31
C ALA A 669 21.07 16.79 14.96
N GLY A 670 20.70 16.15 13.86
CA GLY A 670 20.97 16.64 12.50
C GLY A 670 22.40 16.42 12.00
N SER A 671 23.23 15.64 12.71
CA SER A 671 24.55 15.24 12.19
C SER A 671 24.43 14.49 10.86
N ARG A 672 25.41 14.72 9.98
CA ARG A 672 25.33 14.31 8.57
C ARG A 672 25.90 12.92 8.37
N ILE A 673 25.05 11.99 7.94
CA ILE A 673 25.35 10.56 7.89
C ILE A 673 25.33 10.00 6.47
N ALA A 674 26.26 9.10 6.17
CA ALA A 674 26.13 8.11 5.10
C ALA A 674 25.53 6.82 5.69
N GLY A 675 24.59 6.21 4.98
CA GLY A 675 23.95 4.96 5.37
C GLY A 675 23.32 4.25 4.18
N ASP A 676 22.97 2.99 4.34
CA ASP A 676 22.11 2.26 3.41
C ASP A 676 20.65 2.75 3.48
N ARG A 677 19.83 2.28 2.53
CA ARG A 677 18.42 2.66 2.36
C ARG A 677 17.62 2.49 3.65
N GLU A 678 17.82 1.39 4.39
CA GLU A 678 16.96 1.03 5.52
C GLU A 678 17.53 1.60 6.81
N THR A 679 18.78 1.24 7.15
CA THR A 679 19.47 1.69 8.38
C THR A 679 19.63 3.22 8.37
N GLY A 680 20.02 3.80 7.23
CA GLY A 680 20.15 5.24 7.06
C GLY A 680 18.82 5.99 7.15
N THR A 681 17.73 5.42 6.62
CA THR A 681 16.38 5.98 6.80
C THR A 681 15.94 5.87 8.26
N TRP A 682 16.25 4.78 8.96
CA TRP A 682 15.91 4.59 10.37
C TRP A 682 16.66 5.56 11.31
N LEU A 683 17.97 5.74 11.11
CA LEU A 683 18.76 6.76 11.83
C LEU A 683 18.34 8.19 11.48
N MET A 684 17.93 8.46 10.24
CA MET A 684 17.33 9.76 9.90
C MET A 684 16.01 9.96 10.63
N SER A 685 15.08 9.00 10.54
CA SER A 685 13.70 9.16 11.00
C SER A 685 13.57 9.17 12.52
N ILE A 686 14.14 8.17 13.19
CA ILE A 686 14.06 8.00 14.65
C ILE A 686 15.31 8.58 15.34
N GLY A 687 16.49 8.36 14.76
CA GLY A 687 17.76 8.90 15.29
C GLY A 687 17.99 10.39 15.04
N ARG A 688 17.05 11.07 14.38
CA ARG A 688 17.05 12.52 14.06
C ARG A 688 18.26 13.01 13.26
N GLN A 689 18.98 12.11 12.59
CA GLN A 689 20.16 12.42 11.79
C GLN A 689 19.80 13.02 10.41
N TRP A 690 20.80 13.51 9.67
CA TRP A 690 20.66 13.97 8.28
C TRP A 690 21.29 12.97 7.32
N LEU A 691 20.49 12.13 6.66
CA LEU A 691 20.96 11.22 5.62
C LEU A 691 21.41 11.97 4.36
N VAL A 692 22.64 11.74 3.91
CA VAL A 692 23.21 12.39 2.73
C VAL A 692 22.79 11.65 1.45
N THR A 693 21.61 12.01 0.95
CA THR A 693 21.06 11.56 -0.34
C THR A 693 21.38 12.55 -1.46
N GLY A 694 21.53 12.05 -2.69
CA GLY A 694 21.62 12.89 -3.89
C GLY A 694 20.39 13.79 -4.05
N LEU A 695 19.20 13.28 -3.71
CA LEU A 695 17.92 13.99 -3.83
C LEU A 695 17.82 15.26 -2.98
N ALA A 696 18.35 15.25 -1.75
CA ALA A 696 18.21 16.38 -0.81
C ALA A 696 19.51 17.12 -0.49
N SER A 697 20.67 16.49 -0.69
CA SER A 697 21.99 17.12 -0.46
C SER A 697 22.72 17.49 -1.74
N GLY A 698 22.25 17.07 -2.92
CA GLY A 698 22.98 17.25 -4.20
C GLY A 698 24.29 16.45 -4.27
N ALA A 699 24.49 15.51 -3.36
CA ALA A 699 25.71 14.73 -3.18
C ALA A 699 25.34 13.30 -2.77
N SER A 700 25.91 12.30 -3.45
CA SER A 700 25.62 10.89 -3.20
C SER A 700 26.58 10.30 -2.16
N ALA A 701 26.05 9.65 -1.13
CA ALA A 701 26.84 8.84 -0.21
C ALA A 701 27.17 7.44 -0.76
N GLY A 702 26.40 6.95 -1.75
CA GLY A 702 26.48 5.59 -2.28
C GLY A 702 27.89 5.12 -2.70
N PRO A 703 28.70 5.93 -3.42
CA PRO A 703 30.05 5.52 -3.83
C PRO A 703 30.99 5.16 -2.67
N LEU A 704 30.74 5.65 -1.45
CA LEU A 704 31.52 5.27 -0.26
C LEU A 704 31.39 3.79 0.09
N TYR A 705 30.36 3.09 -0.41
CA TYR A 705 30.14 1.66 -0.14
C TYR A 705 30.82 0.77 -1.18
N PHE A 706 30.92 1.17 -2.45
CA PHE A 706 31.42 0.32 -3.54
C PHE A 706 32.94 0.32 -3.74
N SER A 707 33.68 1.26 -3.13
CA SER A 707 35.14 1.27 -3.17
C SER A 707 35.76 0.34 -2.12
N THR A 708 36.91 -0.26 -2.41
CA THR A 708 37.72 -1.03 -1.44
C THR A 708 38.71 -0.16 -0.66
N THR A 709 38.89 1.10 -1.04
CA THR A 709 39.78 2.05 -0.38
C THR A 709 39.06 3.37 -0.12
N LEU A 710 39.71 4.30 0.58
CA LEU A 710 39.25 5.68 0.73
C LEU A 710 40.33 6.58 0.10
N GLY A 711 40.22 6.77 -1.21
CA GLY A 711 41.07 7.61 -2.03
C GLY A 711 40.60 9.07 -2.06
N ASP A 712 41.08 9.83 -3.04
CA ASP A 712 40.75 11.25 -3.16
C ASP A 712 39.30 11.48 -3.63
N TYR A 713 38.72 10.54 -4.36
CA TYR A 713 37.32 10.59 -4.76
C TYR A 713 36.39 10.37 -3.56
N GLU A 714 36.66 9.38 -2.71
CA GLU A 714 35.88 9.13 -1.50
C GLU A 714 36.08 10.24 -0.47
N ARG A 715 37.28 10.81 -0.34
CA ARG A 715 37.52 12.05 0.43
C ARG A 715 36.69 13.22 -0.11
N ALA A 716 36.62 13.40 -1.43
CA ALA A 716 35.80 14.45 -2.05
C ALA A 716 34.30 14.22 -1.80
N VAL A 717 33.81 12.98 -1.85
CA VAL A 717 32.42 12.64 -1.49
C VAL A 717 32.13 12.97 -0.02
N ILE A 718 33.03 12.62 0.91
CA ILE A 718 32.89 12.97 2.33
C ILE A 718 32.87 14.50 2.51
N ALA A 719 33.78 15.23 1.86
CA ALA A 719 33.86 16.69 1.96
C ALA A 719 32.65 17.43 1.35
N VAL A 720 32.25 17.06 0.12
CA VAL A 720 31.11 17.67 -0.60
C VAL A 720 29.78 17.33 0.07
N GLY A 721 29.58 16.07 0.45
CA GLY A 721 28.42 15.65 1.23
C GLY A 721 28.41 16.19 2.67
N ARG A 722 29.56 16.72 3.14
CA ARG A 722 29.86 17.10 4.54
C ARG A 722 29.51 15.97 5.52
N ILE A 723 29.87 14.74 5.15
CA ILE A 723 29.57 13.53 5.90
C ILE A 723 30.45 13.52 7.17
N GLN A 724 29.82 13.39 8.32
CA GLN A 724 30.47 13.31 9.62
C GLN A 724 30.60 11.84 10.06
N TYR A 725 29.56 11.04 9.83
CA TYR A 725 29.55 9.62 10.18
C TYR A 725 29.17 8.72 9.01
N VAL A 726 29.78 7.55 8.93
CA VAL A 726 29.39 6.47 8.01
C VAL A 726 28.85 5.31 8.81
N ILE A 727 27.61 4.90 8.53
CA ILE A 727 26.99 3.68 9.07
C ILE A 727 27.30 2.54 8.10
N VAL A 728 27.75 1.42 8.64
CA VAL A 728 28.02 0.18 7.90
C VAL A 728 27.31 -0.96 8.60
N ASP A 729 26.30 -1.54 7.95
CA ASP A 729 25.86 -2.89 8.27
C ASP A 729 26.71 -3.88 7.44
N THR A 730 27.48 -4.75 8.08
CA THR A 730 28.36 -5.70 7.38
C THR A 730 27.58 -6.75 6.59
N ARG A 731 26.31 -6.99 6.96
CA ARG A 731 25.41 -7.97 6.32
C ARG A 731 24.99 -7.55 4.91
N LEU A 732 25.25 -6.31 4.51
CA LEU A 732 25.06 -5.86 3.13
C LEU A 732 25.97 -6.61 2.13
N ALA A 733 27.01 -7.31 2.59
CA ALA A 733 27.81 -8.22 1.77
C ALA A 733 27.19 -9.64 1.58
N ASP A 734 26.18 -10.02 2.38
CA ASP A 734 25.62 -11.39 2.39
C ASP A 734 24.79 -11.69 1.13
N GLY A 735 24.28 -10.64 0.47
CA GLY A 735 23.35 -10.76 -0.65
C GLY A 735 23.32 -9.52 -1.54
N LEU A 736 22.54 -9.63 -2.62
CA LEU A 736 22.05 -8.46 -3.36
C LEU A 736 20.88 -7.83 -2.58
N PRO A 737 20.60 -6.53 -2.77
CA PRO A 737 19.44 -5.91 -2.15
C PRO A 737 18.17 -6.53 -2.76
N HIS A 738 17.15 -6.77 -1.94
CA HIS A 738 15.87 -7.32 -2.40
C HIS A 738 15.04 -6.23 -3.09
N GLU A 739 15.02 -5.03 -2.50
CA GLU A 739 14.71 -3.80 -3.20
C GLU A 739 15.88 -3.33 -4.08
N THR A 740 15.64 -2.33 -4.94
CA THR A 740 16.39 -2.20 -6.20
C THR A 740 17.87 -1.76 -6.05
N PHE A 741 18.28 -1.22 -4.91
CA PHE A 741 19.60 -0.62 -4.65
C PHE A 741 19.92 -0.63 -3.15
N TYR A 742 21.20 -0.54 -2.77
CA TYR A 742 21.65 -0.54 -1.38
C TYR A 742 21.45 0.81 -0.68
N THR A 743 21.78 1.93 -1.34
CA THR A 743 21.78 3.28 -0.78
C THR A 743 20.80 4.17 -1.52
N GLU A 744 21.02 4.40 -2.82
CA GLU A 744 20.12 5.14 -3.71
C GLU A 744 20.24 4.72 -5.19
N ASN A 745 19.27 5.14 -6.00
CA ASN A 745 19.16 4.72 -7.40
C ASN A 745 20.34 5.26 -8.24
N GLY A 746 21.09 4.36 -8.88
CA GLY A 746 22.23 4.72 -9.74
C GLY A 746 23.61 4.67 -9.07
N GLU A 747 23.68 4.25 -7.80
CA GLU A 747 24.93 4.04 -7.04
C GLU A 747 25.99 3.15 -7.75
N ALA A 748 25.54 2.15 -8.52
CA ALA A 748 26.35 1.12 -9.14
C ALA A 748 25.55 0.41 -10.27
N PRO A 749 26.21 -0.37 -11.15
CA PRO A 749 25.52 -1.25 -12.09
C PRO A 749 24.61 -2.28 -11.39
N MET A 750 23.43 -2.53 -11.94
CA MET A 750 22.48 -3.49 -11.35
C MET A 750 23.09 -4.89 -11.25
N GLY A 751 23.04 -5.49 -10.06
CA GLY A 751 23.62 -6.81 -9.78
C GLY A 751 25.07 -6.77 -9.27
N THR A 752 25.67 -5.60 -9.11
CA THR A 752 26.90 -5.45 -8.30
C THR A 752 26.59 -5.79 -6.84
N ARG A 753 27.39 -6.68 -6.23
CA ARG A 753 27.35 -6.97 -4.79
C ARG A 753 28.39 -6.17 -4.04
N LEU A 754 28.05 -5.73 -2.84
CA LEU A 754 29.05 -5.27 -1.86
C LEU A 754 29.87 -6.45 -1.34
N THR A 755 31.07 -6.17 -0.83
CA THR A 755 31.99 -7.20 -0.30
C THR A 755 32.45 -6.85 1.10
N ALA A 756 32.81 -7.86 1.90
CA ALA A 756 33.33 -7.65 3.25
C ALA A 756 34.53 -6.69 3.29
N ALA A 757 35.41 -6.73 2.27
CA ALA A 757 36.54 -5.80 2.17
C ALA A 757 36.11 -4.34 1.93
N MET A 758 35.09 -4.12 1.08
CA MET A 758 34.52 -2.79 0.86
C MET A 758 33.88 -2.20 2.13
N LEU A 759 33.27 -3.05 2.96
CA LEU A 759 32.63 -2.61 4.20
C LEU A 759 33.62 -2.47 5.38
N ALA A 760 34.67 -3.31 5.42
CA ALA A 760 35.68 -3.29 6.47
C ALA A 760 36.77 -2.21 6.32
N LYS A 761 36.90 -1.54 5.16
CA LYS A 761 37.96 -0.51 4.94
C LYS A 761 37.94 0.64 5.95
N PHE A 762 36.80 0.90 6.58
CA PHE A 762 36.65 1.93 7.60
C PHE A 762 37.28 1.54 8.96
N ASP A 763 37.50 0.24 9.23
CA ASP A 763 38.23 -0.24 10.42
C ASP A 763 39.75 0.01 10.32
N THR A 764 40.32 0.21 9.11
CA THR A 764 41.77 0.35 8.89
C THR A 764 42.23 1.72 8.35
N GLN A 765 41.32 2.56 7.85
CA GLN A 765 41.67 3.86 7.29
C GLN A 765 42.09 4.86 8.38
N ARG A 766 43.32 5.37 8.30
CA ARG A 766 43.76 6.52 9.12
C ARG A 766 42.87 7.74 8.86
N GLY A 767 42.21 8.24 9.91
CA GLY A 767 41.24 9.33 9.84
C GLY A 767 39.77 8.88 9.91
N SER A 768 39.52 7.56 9.84
CA SER A 768 38.27 6.93 10.27
C SER A 768 38.42 6.51 11.74
N VAL A 769 37.40 6.77 12.58
CA VAL A 769 37.37 6.33 13.98
C VAL A 769 36.04 5.62 14.24
N LYS A 770 36.09 4.33 14.57
CA LYS A 770 34.88 3.59 14.92
C LYS A 770 34.37 4.03 16.29
N VAL A 771 33.19 4.64 16.32
CA VAL A 771 32.54 5.19 17.53
C VAL A 771 31.43 4.27 18.05
N TYR A 772 30.93 3.36 17.22
CA TYR A 772 29.97 2.33 17.60
C TYR A 772 30.25 1.02 16.87
N ASP A 773 30.08 -0.11 17.56
CA ASP A 773 30.13 -1.46 17.01
C ASP A 773 29.20 -2.36 17.85
N ASN A 774 28.28 -3.09 17.22
CA ASN A 774 27.47 -4.11 17.87
C ASN A 774 27.59 -5.50 17.22
N GLY A 775 28.61 -5.70 16.39
CA GLY A 775 28.76 -6.86 15.51
C GLY A 775 28.44 -6.49 14.06
N PRO A 776 27.17 -6.61 13.61
CA PRO A 776 26.82 -6.30 12.23
C PRO A 776 26.78 -4.80 11.94
N VAL A 777 26.27 -3.96 12.85
CA VAL A 777 26.13 -2.51 12.62
C VAL A 777 27.25 -1.75 13.31
N LYS A 778 28.01 -1.00 12.51
CA LYS A 778 29.13 -0.15 12.93
C LYS A 778 28.89 1.29 12.51
N ILE A 779 29.39 2.24 13.30
CA ILE A 779 29.37 3.68 12.96
C ILE A 779 30.77 4.24 13.12
N TYR A 780 31.23 4.95 12.09
CA TYR A 780 32.57 5.54 12.02
C TYR A 780 32.47 7.06 11.89
N ASP A 781 33.16 7.81 12.74
CA ASP A 781 33.48 9.21 12.50
C ASP A 781 34.51 9.30 11.37
N VAL A 782 34.21 10.12 10.36
CA VAL A 782 35.06 10.36 9.18
C VAL A 782 35.36 11.86 8.99
N THR A 783 35.10 12.70 9.98
CA THR A 783 35.27 14.16 9.91
C THR A 783 36.70 14.56 9.50
N ALA A 784 37.70 13.85 10.02
CA ALA A 784 39.12 14.06 9.69
C ALA A 784 39.47 13.73 8.23
N LEU A 785 38.73 12.82 7.57
CA LEU A 785 38.90 12.52 6.14
C LEU A 785 38.35 13.62 5.25
N GLY A 786 37.23 14.23 5.63
CA GLY A 786 36.65 15.38 4.92
C GLY A 786 37.50 16.64 5.02
N ALA A 787 38.09 16.90 6.20
CA ALA A 787 38.98 18.04 6.43
C ALA A 787 40.31 17.96 5.64
N ALA A 788 40.73 16.77 5.23
CA ALA A 788 41.97 16.52 4.50
C ALA A 788 41.81 16.49 2.96
N ALA A 789 40.62 16.79 2.42
CA ALA A 789 40.35 16.69 0.99
C ALA A 789 40.99 17.86 0.20
N PRO A 790 41.77 17.61 -0.87
CA PRO A 790 42.35 18.67 -1.69
C PRO A 790 41.28 19.37 -2.55
N ALA A 791 41.27 20.71 -2.52
CA ALA A 791 40.22 21.53 -3.13
C ALA A 791 39.99 21.29 -4.65
N ALA A 792 41.00 20.78 -5.37
CA ALA A 792 40.89 20.45 -6.79
C ALA A 792 39.95 19.25 -7.08
N ALA A 793 39.82 18.30 -6.14
CA ALA A 793 38.98 17.12 -6.33
C ALA A 793 37.47 17.45 -6.29
N ALA A 794 37.08 18.51 -5.57
CA ALA A 794 35.69 18.93 -5.44
C ALA A 794 35.06 19.46 -6.75
N ALA A 795 35.88 19.78 -7.77
CA ALA A 795 35.40 20.16 -9.11
C ALA A 795 35.04 18.94 -9.98
N ALA A 796 35.46 17.74 -9.61
CA ALA A 796 35.25 16.51 -10.37
C ALA A 796 33.94 15.79 -9.98
N SER A 797 32.80 16.49 -10.10
CA SER A 797 31.53 15.77 -10.22
C SER A 797 31.59 14.83 -11.43
N PRO A 798 31.09 13.59 -11.35
CA PRO A 798 30.94 12.77 -12.54
C PRO A 798 30.00 13.50 -13.51
N ALA A 799 30.49 13.82 -14.71
CA ALA A 799 29.61 14.23 -15.78
C ALA A 799 28.57 13.11 -15.99
N PRO A 800 27.27 13.43 -16.16
CA PRO A 800 26.28 12.40 -16.49
C PRO A 800 26.77 11.67 -17.74
N GLN A 801 26.83 10.32 -17.68
CA GLN A 801 27.56 9.50 -18.65
C GLN A 801 27.29 9.98 -20.07
N ALA A 802 28.30 10.56 -20.70
CA ALA A 802 28.16 11.17 -22.01
C ALA A 802 27.69 10.10 -22.99
N THR A 803 26.51 10.32 -23.60
CA THR A 803 25.98 9.46 -24.65
C THR A 803 27.08 9.23 -25.68
N ALA A 804 27.34 7.96 -26.02
CA ALA A 804 28.36 7.58 -27.00
C ALA A 804 28.23 8.47 -28.25
N PRO A 805 29.33 9.00 -28.79
CA PRO A 805 29.29 10.08 -29.77
C PRO A 805 28.44 9.68 -30.97
N ARG A 806 27.44 10.52 -31.29
CA ARG A 806 26.56 10.35 -32.45
C ARG A 806 27.43 10.05 -33.69
N ALA A 807 27.30 8.85 -34.24
CA ALA A 807 27.73 8.60 -35.60
C ALA A 807 26.95 9.55 -36.52
N THR A 808 27.63 10.55 -37.07
CA THR A 808 27.03 11.44 -38.07
C THR A 808 26.61 10.61 -39.27
N PRO A 809 25.34 10.67 -39.71
CA PRO A 809 24.94 9.98 -40.94
C PRO A 809 25.74 10.56 -42.10
N ALA A 810 26.49 9.70 -42.80
CA ALA A 810 27.25 10.11 -43.97
C ALA A 810 26.29 10.69 -45.03
N ALA A 811 26.67 11.81 -45.62
CA ALA A 811 25.89 12.39 -46.72
C ALA A 811 25.87 11.42 -47.91
N PRO A 812 24.73 11.25 -48.61
CA PRO A 812 24.65 10.34 -49.75
C PRO A 812 25.52 10.86 -50.90
N GLN A 813 26.58 10.14 -51.25
CA GLN A 813 27.25 10.34 -52.53
C GLN A 813 26.33 9.89 -53.68
N PRO A 814 26.37 10.57 -54.84
CA PRO A 814 25.50 10.25 -55.97
C PRO A 814 25.86 8.90 -56.61
N ALA A 815 24.87 8.23 -57.18
CA ALA A 815 25.07 6.97 -57.90
C ALA A 815 25.87 7.18 -59.18
N GLY A 816 26.83 6.29 -59.47
CA GLY A 816 27.57 6.29 -60.73
C GLY A 816 28.45 5.06 -60.94
N GLY A 817 28.46 4.54 -62.18
CA GLY A 817 29.53 3.68 -62.68
C GLY A 817 29.35 2.17 -62.46
N ALA A 818 28.84 1.51 -63.50
CA ALA A 818 28.79 0.05 -63.61
C ALA A 818 30.17 -0.64 -63.52
N ARG A 819 30.21 -1.83 -62.92
CA ARG A 819 30.31 -3.08 -63.69
C ARG A 819 29.78 -4.29 -62.91
#